data_AF-A0A6G0S2F8-F1
#
_entry.id   AF-A0A6G0S2F8-F1
#
_cell.length_a   1.000
_cell.length_b   1.000
_cell.length_c   1.000
_cell.angle_alpha   90.00
_cell.angle_beta   90.00
_cell.angle_gamma   90.00
#
_symmetry.space_group_name_H-M   'P 1'
#
loop_
_entity.id
_entity.type
_entity.pdbx_description
1 polymer ?
#
loop_
_entity_poly.entity_id
_entity_poly.type
_entity_poly.pdbx_seq_one_letter_code
_entity_poly.pdbx_strand_id
1 'polypeptide(L)'
;METGEDAQPSAGVDSNVGSEFAPVPNLFCLMKLVREMQCEMEVVKPVLDELEVMRLCRGFGMMSSVNPKDFNFDILHAREFDEDFTRFLRYELLESSCPGDVKLKGLFGKQAQVSDALVSMKACCTETVASLTAANEGVYIKKMDAECSETQNNEDTCTGLVVFSWIRDELFEPEKLRDTPAFILRFLTGLAPDIICCTTREDLEQIKTSMVDSDEQEDDELSSYSVSFHIEKQEDQPDCTECVRMASVDLEALAGDCTGICLLKGSYPAIACTRTMQSAIRTEQVRQTFHSNMQLTFAAWLKEESQHYRIGLSGSIARCVKLCQNILKEFDMLPEDQVNALRCAHEKQQQEKYDEATKKLKDTIAKQRKMVDQVSGELFRLRPRETPSEESDSSLQAASAAYDAFRKWLTSFCTWPLDRKLELILDTPTRLRGIETALYELYSCGQDGQLSSLLEMCATSSKADLLKNINKRCKGKKQHLASGKKDEDGGEQTATWEAFLEKTAQPLNALRTKWWVAVESSLAAAQDAELKKLKCDKKRDNTEWYEREKVIMQNKLDELRKTLLSTDGLLLTVNAHTRGRGVVHCDGSREVHAASTAFLDIVKLDANDREGNLEHAARRQEALGRLMLRPDERHVAMFTVKVRSAVQVCAGKERMCVKFIYFPPSNDSRHSSRASERTIRTFGRTPSLCDYDARNRMMTCLSKDSVAIFKFDEAFKNMERIKEIDLGVRSTLTELPFTDILLQDSTVYVTDSSGFSQGIDIHNDQTSNVLSVHAGPETNAANSRMFELADNLAVGAVSFVPDDDGAFEGEVECISRDDHRHLPALPLGVKFLTDRVSVQCVDDRVFVLDPLAQKVYVFSIQVTVRSDSYRMRQSNGGDSKHSEETSRTECMRKRHWLYTFYHVFEKFPVRGLLDPTAPTPVSIAISSSEAGDGGFVLENYHDFLSLLMSDLMALNKPLHGLDLTKGLTVLRSLRGMDMKSSTLKAFFLTLVTFLPIQICRAEGNALTVLHDGMDQSLDEAEVEIQTWGAADIAESIRFGVLSPLLCAWCGRCVVITSMGKQSTGKSYFLNHLTGSSFAIAGNRCTDGAWMSLRVMHDVLLVVLDFRGSWVV
;
A
#
# COMPACT_ATOMS: atom_id res chain seq x y z
N MET A 1 53.66 44.29 10.37
CA MET A 1 53.91 43.81 8.99
C MET A 1 53.33 42.42 8.95
N GLU A 2 52.03 42.29 8.67
CA GLU A 2 51.47 42.06 7.31
C GLU A 2 52.09 40.77 6.73
N THR A 3 51.37 39.69 6.45
CA THR A 3 50.13 39.43 5.67
C THR A 3 49.75 37.95 5.98
N GLY A 4 48.55 37.38 5.86
CA GLY A 4 47.42 37.57 4.96
C GLY A 4 47.14 36.19 4.32
N GLU A 5 46.17 35.42 4.84
CA GLU A 5 45.62 34.21 4.20
C GLU A 5 44.10 34.21 4.34
N ASP A 6 43.44 34.13 3.19
CA ASP A 6 42.01 34.18 2.95
C ASP A 6 41.29 32.93 3.47
N ALA A 7 40.22 33.12 4.25
CA ALA A 7 39.18 32.13 4.48
C ALA A 7 37.84 32.72 4.01
N GLN A 8 37.32 32.19 2.90
CA GLN A 8 35.93 32.40 2.48
C GLN A 8 34.97 31.74 3.48
N PRO A 9 33.93 32.43 3.98
CA PRO A 9 32.79 31.77 4.60
C PRO A 9 31.71 31.47 3.55
N SER A 10 31.34 30.20 3.43
CA SER A 10 30.14 29.75 2.74
C SER A 10 28.90 30.22 3.49
N ALA A 11 28.19 31.20 2.91
CA ALA A 11 26.85 31.58 3.36
C ALA A 11 25.83 30.65 2.69
N GLY A 12 25.46 29.58 3.38
CA GLY A 12 24.18 28.90 3.14
C GLY A 12 23.07 29.74 3.77
N VAL A 13 22.16 30.24 2.95
CA VAL A 13 20.97 30.97 3.40
C VAL A 13 19.89 29.93 3.70
N ASP A 14 19.87 29.41 4.93
CA ASP A 14 18.70 28.72 5.47
C ASP A 14 17.62 29.77 5.75
N SER A 15 16.68 29.92 4.82
CA SER A 15 15.47 30.73 5.00
C SER A 15 14.34 29.88 5.55
N ASN A 16 14.49 29.41 6.79
CA ASN A 16 13.38 28.82 7.53
C ASN A 16 13.40 29.35 8.97
N VAL A 17 13.06 30.63 9.12
CA VAL A 17 12.73 31.22 10.42
C VAL A 17 11.20 31.21 10.53
N GLY A 18 10.67 30.08 11.00
CA GLY A 18 9.31 30.04 11.52
C GLY A 18 9.20 31.02 12.70
N SER A 19 8.31 32.00 12.59
CA SER A 19 8.15 33.02 13.62
C SER A 19 7.40 32.40 14.81
N GLU A 20 8.07 32.23 15.95
CA GLU A 20 7.42 31.98 17.25
C GLU A 20 6.55 33.19 17.62
N PHE A 21 5.26 33.19 17.25
CA PHE A 21 4.28 34.13 17.77
C PHE A 21 3.00 33.39 18.14
N ALA A 22 2.61 33.46 19.41
CA ALA A 22 1.27 33.06 19.80
C ALA A 22 0.25 33.97 19.07
N PRO A 23 -0.76 33.41 18.38
CA PRO A 23 -1.66 34.21 17.56
C PRO A 23 -2.45 35.21 18.42
N VAL A 24 -2.34 36.50 18.08
CA VAL A 24 -3.09 37.55 18.76
C VAL A 24 -4.58 37.37 18.44
N PRO A 25 -5.48 37.33 19.44
CA PRO A 25 -6.91 37.13 19.20
C PRO A 25 -7.50 38.18 18.25
N ASN A 26 -8.32 37.75 17.30
CA ASN A 26 -9.07 38.60 16.36
C ASN A 26 -8.22 39.46 15.40
N LEU A 27 -6.91 39.24 15.29
CA LEU A 27 -6.01 39.94 14.36
C LEU A 27 -5.43 38.95 13.34
N PHE A 28 -5.72 39.16 12.06
CA PHE A 28 -5.38 38.22 10.98
C PHE A 28 -4.48 38.87 9.93
N CYS A 29 -3.47 38.15 9.45
CA CYS A 29 -2.58 38.60 8.38
C CYS A 29 -3.11 38.07 7.06
N LEU A 30 -3.81 38.88 6.26
CA LEU A 30 -4.49 38.39 5.05
C LEU A 30 -3.55 38.22 3.87
N MET A 31 -2.64 39.17 3.70
CA MET A 31 -1.70 39.19 2.59
C MET A 31 -0.29 39.43 3.12
N LYS A 32 0.64 38.56 2.72
CA LYS A 32 2.08 38.66 3.02
C LYS A 32 2.84 39.09 1.77
N LEU A 33 3.95 39.79 1.98
CA LEU A 33 4.91 40.10 0.91
C LEU A 33 6.08 39.11 0.98
N VAL A 34 6.10 38.16 0.06
CA VAL A 34 7.14 37.13 -0.06
C VAL A 34 8.23 37.63 -1.00
N ARG A 35 9.50 37.52 -0.59
CA ARG A 35 10.67 37.87 -1.40
C ARG A 35 11.25 36.59 -1.98
N GLU A 36 11.37 36.53 -3.29
CA GLU A 36 11.92 35.37 -4.00
C GLU A 36 12.86 35.81 -5.12
N MET A 37 13.86 34.99 -5.42
CA MET A 37 14.78 35.22 -6.54
C MET A 37 14.18 34.59 -7.80
N GLN A 38 13.83 35.41 -8.79
CA GLN A 38 13.37 34.96 -10.12
C GLN A 38 14.35 35.46 -11.18
N CYS A 39 14.88 34.56 -12.02
CA CYS A 39 15.82 34.93 -13.09
C CYS A 39 16.96 35.87 -12.62
N GLU A 40 17.58 35.57 -11.47
CA GLU A 40 18.66 36.37 -10.86
C GLU A 40 18.26 37.75 -10.33
N MET A 41 16.96 38.07 -10.25
CA MET A 41 16.45 39.31 -9.64
C MET A 41 15.55 39.01 -8.43
N GLU A 42 15.65 39.84 -7.38
CA GLU A 42 14.72 39.78 -6.25
C GLU A 42 13.36 40.36 -6.67
N VAL A 43 12.30 39.55 -6.53
CA VAL A 43 10.91 39.92 -6.78
C VAL A 43 10.13 39.87 -5.48
N VAL A 44 9.29 40.88 -5.26
CA VAL A 44 8.35 40.92 -4.12
C VAL A 44 6.97 40.50 -4.59
N LYS A 45 6.50 39.36 -4.12
CA LYS A 45 5.22 38.75 -4.48
C LYS A 45 4.20 38.88 -3.35
N PRO A 46 3.03 39.48 -3.58
CA PRO A 46 1.93 39.43 -2.64
C PRO A 46 1.28 38.05 -2.69
N VAL A 47 1.16 37.40 -1.54
CA VAL A 47 0.55 36.07 -1.39
C VAL A 47 -0.56 36.15 -0.35
N LEU A 48 -1.71 35.57 -0.65
CA LEU A 48 -2.80 35.44 0.32
C LEU A 48 -2.43 34.36 1.34
N ASP A 49 -2.55 34.65 2.62
CA ASP A 49 -2.35 33.64 3.67
C ASP A 49 -3.64 32.82 3.84
N GLU A 50 -3.63 31.61 3.27
CA GLU A 50 -4.81 30.74 3.24
C GLU A 50 -5.31 30.36 4.64
N LEU A 51 -4.40 30.05 5.57
CA LEU A 51 -4.76 29.64 6.93
C LEU A 51 -5.37 30.81 7.69
N GLU A 52 -4.83 32.02 7.53
CA GLU A 52 -5.37 33.23 8.15
C GLU A 52 -6.75 33.61 7.59
N VAL A 53 -7.00 33.38 6.29
CA VAL A 53 -8.33 33.54 5.68
C VAL A 53 -9.32 32.52 6.26
N MET A 54 -8.94 31.25 6.39
CA MET A 54 -9.78 30.23 7.01
C MET A 54 -10.04 30.53 8.50
N ARG A 55 -9.02 31.03 9.22
CA ARG A 55 -9.15 31.45 10.62
C ARG A 55 -10.08 32.65 10.77
N LEU A 56 -10.07 33.58 9.81
CA LEU A 56 -11.04 34.68 9.74
C LEU A 56 -12.46 34.16 9.54
N CYS A 57 -12.68 33.24 8.59
CA CYS A 57 -13.99 32.58 8.38
C CYS A 57 -14.48 31.93 9.69
N ARG A 58 -13.61 31.18 10.37
CA ARG A 58 -13.92 30.58 11.68
C ARG A 58 -14.32 31.62 12.73
N GLY A 59 -13.64 32.77 12.73
CA GLY A 59 -13.95 33.91 13.59
C GLY A 59 -15.36 34.49 13.39
N PHE A 60 -16.00 34.24 12.25
CA PHE A 60 -17.40 34.58 11.97
C PHE A 60 -18.40 33.49 12.36
N GLY A 61 -17.94 32.39 12.98
CA GLY A 61 -18.79 31.24 13.34
C GLY A 61 -18.99 30.25 12.20
N MET A 62 -18.39 30.50 11.04
CA MET A 62 -18.39 29.61 9.86
C MET A 62 -17.40 28.45 10.08
N MET A 63 -17.42 27.42 9.24
CA MET A 63 -16.54 26.23 9.36
C MET A 63 -16.64 25.56 10.76
N SER A 64 -17.87 25.35 11.25
CA SER A 64 -18.12 24.87 12.62
C SER A 64 -17.56 23.48 12.92
N SER A 65 -17.29 22.67 11.88
CA SER A 65 -16.66 21.35 11.94
C SER A 65 -15.20 21.39 12.40
N VAL A 66 -14.49 22.50 12.15
CA VAL A 66 -13.06 22.63 12.46
C VAL A 66 -12.85 23.10 13.90
N ASN A 67 -11.96 22.44 14.63
CA ASN A 67 -11.64 22.81 16.01
C ASN A 67 -10.71 24.04 16.01
N PRO A 68 -11.01 25.11 16.78
CA PRO A 68 -10.14 26.29 16.85
C PRO A 68 -8.69 25.98 17.27
N LYS A 69 -8.47 24.86 17.97
CA LYS A 69 -7.13 24.41 18.35
C LYS A 69 -6.29 23.93 17.18
N ASP A 70 -6.91 23.49 16.07
CA ASP A 70 -6.22 22.93 14.92
C ASP A 70 -5.38 24.01 14.21
N PHE A 71 -5.83 25.28 14.23
CA PHE A 71 -5.09 26.43 13.69
C PHE A 71 -3.87 26.86 14.54
N ASN A 72 -3.68 26.28 15.74
CA ASN A 72 -2.55 26.64 16.62
C ASN A 72 -1.34 25.71 16.45
N PHE A 73 -1.45 24.67 15.62
CA PHE A 73 -0.34 23.77 15.34
C PHE A 73 0.25 24.15 13.98
N ASP A 74 1.52 24.59 13.96
CA ASP A 74 2.33 24.85 12.76
C ASP A 74 2.63 23.56 11.93
N ILE A 75 1.75 22.56 12.04
CA ILE A 75 1.89 21.21 11.48
C ILE A 75 0.88 20.98 10.34
N LEU A 76 -0.27 21.67 10.36
CA LEU A 76 -1.35 21.43 9.39
C LEU A 76 -1.23 22.38 8.19
N HIS A 77 -1.36 21.83 6.99
CA HIS A 77 -1.40 22.62 5.76
C HIS A 77 -2.83 23.07 5.43
N ALA A 78 -2.98 24.23 4.79
CA ALA A 78 -4.29 24.76 4.38
C ALA A 78 -5.13 23.76 3.57
N ARG A 79 -4.49 22.96 2.71
CA ARG A 79 -5.12 21.90 1.91
C ARG A 79 -5.92 20.88 2.72
N GLU A 80 -5.56 20.65 3.98
CA GLU A 80 -6.25 19.69 4.85
C GLU A 80 -7.67 20.15 5.21
N PHE A 81 -7.97 21.44 5.04
CA PHE A 81 -9.27 22.04 5.27
C PHE A 81 -10.07 22.31 3.98
N ASP A 82 -9.57 21.88 2.82
CA ASP A 82 -10.19 22.19 1.52
C ASP A 82 -11.62 21.66 1.41
N GLU A 83 -11.93 20.47 1.94
CA GLU A 83 -13.28 19.91 1.92
C GLU A 83 -14.26 20.75 2.75
N ASP A 84 -13.87 21.11 3.98
CA ASP A 84 -14.66 21.95 4.87
C ASP A 84 -14.84 23.36 4.29
N PHE A 85 -13.78 23.93 3.71
CA PHE A 85 -13.82 25.25 3.11
C PHE A 85 -14.67 25.27 1.82
N THR A 86 -14.58 24.22 0.99
CA THR A 86 -15.44 24.02 -0.19
C THR A 86 -16.92 23.95 0.22
N ARG A 87 -17.22 23.22 1.30
CA ARG A 87 -18.58 23.11 1.86
C ARG A 87 -19.09 24.48 2.31
N PHE A 88 -18.28 25.24 3.03
CA PHE A 88 -18.59 26.62 3.45
C PHE A 88 -18.87 27.51 2.22
N LEU A 89 -17.95 27.55 1.25
CA LEU A 89 -18.09 28.37 0.05
C LEU A 89 -19.39 28.02 -0.69
N ARG A 90 -19.71 26.73 -0.86
CA ARG A 90 -20.91 26.28 -1.56
C ARG A 90 -22.19 26.65 -0.81
N TYR A 91 -22.35 26.12 0.40
CA TYR A 91 -23.65 26.16 1.08
C TYR A 91 -23.87 27.43 1.90
N GLU A 92 -22.83 27.97 2.53
CA GLU A 92 -22.95 29.12 3.44
C GLU A 92 -22.70 30.45 2.74
N LEU A 93 -21.85 30.48 1.69
CA LEU A 93 -21.49 31.72 0.98
C LEU A 93 -22.19 31.91 -0.38
N LEU A 94 -22.18 30.88 -1.24
CA LEU A 94 -22.70 30.99 -2.60
C LEU A 94 -24.22 30.78 -2.66
N GLU A 95 -24.74 29.71 -2.04
CA GLU A 95 -26.17 29.34 -2.06
C GLU A 95 -27.01 30.09 -1.02
N SER A 96 -26.42 30.52 0.10
CA SER A 96 -27.14 31.25 1.15
C SER A 96 -27.71 32.58 0.66
N SER A 97 -29.00 32.81 0.93
CA SER A 97 -29.71 34.03 0.51
C SER A 97 -29.35 35.26 1.35
N CYS A 98 -28.84 35.08 2.58
CA CYS A 98 -28.52 36.17 3.51
C CYS A 98 -27.32 35.79 4.42
N PRO A 99 -26.07 35.82 3.94
CA PRO A 99 -24.90 35.45 4.74
C PRO A 99 -24.55 36.44 5.86
N GLY A 100 -25.28 37.56 5.98
CA GLY A 100 -25.04 38.64 6.94
C GLY A 100 -24.17 39.77 6.37
N ASP A 101 -24.03 40.85 7.14
CA ASP A 101 -23.30 42.06 6.76
C ASP A 101 -22.08 42.29 7.66
N VAL A 102 -21.08 42.97 7.11
CA VAL A 102 -19.87 43.45 7.81
C VAL A 102 -19.64 44.93 7.57
N LYS A 103 -19.22 45.62 8.63
CA LYS A 103 -18.82 47.03 8.56
C LYS A 103 -17.30 47.11 8.38
N LEU A 104 -16.84 47.80 7.35
CA LEU A 104 -15.43 47.85 6.95
C LEU A 104 -14.88 49.27 6.96
N LYS A 105 -13.60 49.42 7.35
CA LYS A 105 -12.79 50.61 7.09
C LYS A 105 -11.35 50.24 6.78
N GLY A 106 -10.75 50.94 5.82
CA GLY A 106 -9.33 50.81 5.47
C GLY A 106 -8.47 51.87 6.17
N LEU A 107 -7.24 51.51 6.55
CA LEU A 107 -6.18 52.43 6.99
C LEU A 107 -4.99 52.29 6.06
N PHE A 108 -4.46 53.41 5.59
CA PHE A 108 -3.31 53.45 4.69
C PHE A 108 -2.33 54.56 5.10
N GLY A 109 -1.05 54.21 5.21
CA GLY A 109 0.01 55.15 5.58
C GLY A 109 1.23 54.44 6.19
N LYS A 110 2.17 55.25 6.67
CA LYS A 110 3.40 54.82 7.36
C LYS A 110 3.08 54.10 8.69
N GLN A 111 3.96 53.19 9.13
CA GLN A 111 3.64 52.26 10.24
C GLN A 111 3.31 52.97 11.56
N ALA A 112 4.05 54.03 11.90
CA ALA A 112 3.84 54.79 13.13
C ALA A 112 2.44 55.44 13.17
N GLN A 113 2.01 56.04 12.06
CA GLN A 113 0.72 56.73 11.99
C GLN A 113 -0.45 55.74 11.91
N VAL A 114 -0.26 54.59 11.24
CA VAL A 114 -1.26 53.50 11.26
C VAL A 114 -1.39 52.90 12.67
N SER A 115 -0.27 52.72 13.39
CA SER A 115 -0.25 52.31 14.80
C SER A 115 -1.07 53.25 15.68
N ASP A 116 -0.80 54.55 15.60
CA ASP A 116 -1.52 55.57 16.37
C ASP A 116 -3.02 55.60 16.03
N ALA A 117 -3.36 55.43 14.76
CA ALA A 117 -4.73 55.36 14.30
C ALA A 117 -5.48 54.14 14.87
N LEU A 118 -4.86 52.96 14.85
CA LEU A 118 -5.44 51.72 15.41
C LEU A 118 -5.70 51.84 16.92
N VAL A 119 -4.77 52.44 17.67
CA VAL A 119 -4.93 52.69 19.11
C VAL A 119 -6.02 53.74 19.36
N SER A 120 -6.06 54.82 18.57
CA SER A 120 -7.08 55.87 18.66
C SER A 120 -8.50 55.34 18.40
N MET A 121 -8.64 54.44 17.42
CA MET A 121 -9.88 53.74 17.09
C MET A 121 -10.32 52.71 18.14
N LYS A 122 -9.49 52.42 19.15
CA LYS A 122 -9.64 51.26 20.05
C LYS A 122 -9.68 49.91 19.31
N ALA A 123 -9.15 49.86 18.09
CA ALA A 123 -9.07 48.64 17.30
C ALA A 123 -8.01 47.68 17.86
N CYS A 124 -6.87 48.22 18.30
CA CYS A 124 -5.78 47.48 18.92
C CYS A 124 -5.32 48.17 20.21
N CYS A 125 -4.85 47.39 21.18
CA CYS A 125 -4.11 47.94 22.31
C CYS A 125 -2.64 48.20 21.93
N THR A 126 -1.96 49.05 22.70
CA THR A 126 -0.55 49.37 22.49
C THR A 126 0.35 48.12 22.50
N GLU A 127 0.02 47.12 23.32
CA GLU A 127 0.74 45.84 23.39
C GLU A 127 0.56 45.00 22.12
N THR A 128 -0.66 44.97 21.56
CA THR A 128 -0.95 44.25 20.29
C THR A 128 -0.17 44.88 19.14
N VAL A 129 -0.13 46.22 19.05
CA VAL A 129 0.62 46.88 17.97
C VAL A 129 2.13 46.72 18.17
N ALA A 130 2.61 46.74 19.43
CA ALA A 130 4.02 46.46 19.72
C ALA A 130 4.45 45.02 19.36
N SER A 131 3.51 44.08 19.28
CA SER A 131 3.78 42.71 18.81
C SER A 131 3.95 42.59 17.30
N LEU A 132 3.50 43.59 16.52
CA LEU A 132 3.71 43.64 15.08
C LEU A 132 5.16 44.09 14.80
N THR A 133 5.98 43.18 14.31
CA THR A 133 7.35 43.51 13.91
C THR A 133 7.36 44.35 12.63
N ALA A 134 8.37 45.20 12.45
CA ALA A 134 8.56 45.95 11.22
C ALA A 134 8.88 45.06 10.00
N ALA A 135 9.30 43.80 10.25
CA ALA A 135 9.69 42.84 9.22
C ALA A 135 8.50 42.07 8.61
N ASN A 136 7.37 41.98 9.30
CA ASN A 136 6.19 41.25 8.84
C ASN A 136 5.33 42.16 7.93
N GLU A 137 5.82 42.45 6.73
CA GLU A 137 5.14 43.35 5.79
C GLU A 137 3.90 42.71 5.16
N GLY A 138 2.78 43.45 5.08
CA GLY A 138 1.55 42.93 4.51
C GLY A 138 0.30 43.77 4.72
N VAL A 139 -0.85 43.13 4.54
CA VAL A 139 -2.18 43.69 4.88
C VAL A 139 -2.81 42.85 5.97
N TYR A 140 -3.25 43.52 7.03
CA TYR A 140 -3.84 42.91 8.21
C TYR A 140 -5.30 43.31 8.34
N ILE A 141 -6.07 42.47 9.02
CA ILE A 141 -7.45 42.75 9.41
C ILE A 141 -7.66 42.48 10.89
N LYS A 142 -8.31 43.42 11.57
CA LYS A 142 -8.70 43.29 12.98
C LYS A 142 -10.22 43.26 13.08
N LYS A 143 -10.76 42.21 13.70
CA LYS A 143 -12.16 42.13 14.09
C LYS A 143 -12.36 42.89 15.41
N MET A 144 -13.30 43.83 15.43
CA MET A 144 -13.63 44.65 16.60
C MET A 144 -14.41 43.82 17.63
N ASP A 145 -14.12 44.02 18.92
CA ASP A 145 -14.84 43.37 20.01
C ASP A 145 -16.20 44.05 20.26
N ALA A 146 -17.23 43.25 20.59
CA ALA A 146 -18.62 43.70 20.66
C ALA A 146 -18.89 44.80 21.72
N GLU A 147 -18.02 44.95 22.73
CA GLU A 147 -18.18 45.86 23.86
C GLU A 147 -17.94 47.36 23.52
N CYS A 148 -17.51 47.69 22.30
CA CYS A 148 -17.27 49.09 21.90
C CYS A 148 -18.49 49.80 21.27
N SER A 149 -19.65 49.15 21.19
CA SER A 149 -20.88 49.73 20.63
C SER A 149 -21.86 50.19 21.71
N GLU A 150 -21.52 51.25 22.45
CA GLU A 150 -22.49 51.96 23.29
C GLU A 150 -23.43 52.80 22.42
N THR A 151 -24.34 52.18 21.67
CA THR A 151 -25.52 52.85 21.10
C THR A 151 -26.63 51.84 20.78
N GLN A 152 -27.61 51.83 21.67
CA GLN A 152 -29.01 51.40 21.61
C GLN A 152 -29.53 50.52 20.45
N ASN A 153 -30.31 49.53 20.90
CA ASN A 153 -31.39 48.76 20.28
C ASN A 153 -31.03 47.47 19.52
N ASN A 154 -31.62 46.39 20.04
CA ASN A 154 -31.77 45.08 19.42
C ASN A 154 -32.28 45.22 17.98
N GLU A 155 -31.46 44.83 16.98
CA GLU A 155 -31.83 43.81 15.97
C GLU A 155 -30.72 43.52 14.93
N ASP A 156 -29.61 44.26 14.85
CA ASP A 156 -28.52 43.94 13.90
C ASP A 156 -27.12 43.95 14.54
N THR A 157 -26.63 42.79 14.97
CA THR A 157 -25.23 42.59 15.41
C THR A 157 -24.28 42.51 14.21
N CYS A 158 -24.12 43.60 13.47
CA CYS A 158 -23.15 43.69 12.37
C CYS A 158 -21.72 43.84 12.92
N THR A 159 -20.80 42.94 12.56
CA THR A 159 -19.41 42.96 13.05
C THR A 159 -18.59 44.04 12.35
N GLY A 160 -17.79 44.81 13.10
CA GLY A 160 -16.83 45.79 12.57
C GLY A 160 -15.46 45.17 12.26
N LEU A 161 -14.91 45.48 11.09
CA LEU A 161 -13.61 45.04 10.59
C LEU A 161 -12.75 46.25 10.18
N VAL A 162 -11.52 46.31 10.69
CA VAL A 162 -10.52 47.31 10.31
C VAL A 162 -9.42 46.65 9.52
N VAL A 163 -9.26 47.03 8.25
CA VAL A 163 -8.24 46.52 7.35
C VAL A 163 -7.13 47.58 7.23
N PHE A 164 -5.86 47.20 7.35
CA PHE A 164 -4.78 48.18 7.34
C PHE A 164 -3.52 47.70 6.64
N SER A 165 -2.80 48.63 6.00
CA SER A 165 -1.47 48.37 5.46
C SER A 165 -0.42 48.39 6.57
N TRP A 166 0.50 47.42 6.55
CA TRP A 166 1.67 47.39 7.41
C TRP A 166 2.91 47.17 6.55
N ILE A 167 3.46 48.25 6.00
CA ILE A 167 4.63 48.22 5.12
C ILE A 167 5.67 49.23 5.57
N ARG A 168 6.95 48.97 5.29
CA ARG A 168 8.02 49.86 5.74
C ARG A 168 7.93 51.24 5.11
N ASP A 169 8.37 52.23 5.88
CA ASP A 169 8.27 53.64 5.52
C ASP A 169 9.09 53.98 4.26
N GLU A 170 10.18 53.25 3.97
CA GLU A 170 11.00 53.46 2.76
C GLU A 170 10.25 53.13 1.45
N LEU A 171 9.15 52.38 1.51
CA LEU A 171 8.33 52.10 0.34
C LEU A 171 7.46 53.29 -0.07
N PHE A 172 7.27 54.28 0.82
CA PHE A 172 6.57 55.54 0.51
C PHE A 172 7.48 56.59 -0.14
N GLU A 173 8.72 56.24 -0.49
CA GLU A 173 9.60 57.07 -1.31
C GLU A 173 9.06 57.19 -2.75
N PRO A 174 9.23 58.35 -3.41
CA PRO A 174 8.68 58.63 -4.73
C PRO A 174 8.96 57.55 -5.78
N GLU A 175 10.18 56.99 -5.79
CA GLU A 175 10.60 56.01 -6.79
C GLU A 175 9.87 54.65 -6.65
N LYS A 176 9.29 54.38 -5.47
CA LYS A 176 8.67 53.08 -5.13
C LYS A 176 7.14 53.15 -5.05
N LEU A 177 6.53 54.33 -5.02
CA LEU A 177 5.07 54.54 -4.88
C LEU A 177 4.27 53.77 -5.93
N ARG A 178 4.80 53.73 -7.16
CA ARG A 178 4.14 53.11 -8.30
C ARG A 178 3.90 51.61 -8.10
N ASP A 179 4.68 50.93 -7.25
CA ASP A 179 4.73 49.48 -7.18
C ASP A 179 3.99 48.90 -5.97
N THR A 180 4.72 48.50 -4.92
CA THR A 180 4.13 47.85 -3.73
C THR A 180 3.05 48.70 -3.06
N PRO A 181 3.25 50.02 -2.80
CA PRO A 181 2.22 50.86 -2.19
C PRO A 181 0.94 50.96 -3.04
N ALA A 182 1.08 51.13 -4.36
CA ALA A 182 -0.08 51.17 -5.27
C ALA A 182 -0.83 49.84 -5.27
N PHE A 183 -0.13 48.71 -5.29
CA PHE A 183 -0.79 47.40 -5.22
C PHE A 183 -1.54 47.18 -3.89
N ILE A 184 -0.92 47.56 -2.77
CA ILE A 184 -1.54 47.45 -1.44
C ILE A 184 -2.75 48.36 -1.32
N LEU A 185 -2.65 49.61 -1.79
CA LEU A 185 -3.77 50.53 -1.80
C LEU A 185 -4.90 50.01 -2.70
N ARG A 186 -4.56 49.37 -3.82
CA ARG A 186 -5.52 48.70 -4.70
C ARG A 186 -6.23 47.53 -4.01
N PHE A 187 -5.51 46.73 -3.23
CA PHE A 187 -6.07 45.65 -2.40
C PHE A 187 -7.00 46.21 -1.31
N LEU A 188 -6.55 47.23 -0.57
CA LEU A 188 -7.33 47.89 0.47
C LEU A 188 -8.62 48.50 -0.07
N THR A 189 -8.54 49.28 -1.15
CA THR A 189 -9.73 49.91 -1.78
C THR A 189 -10.69 48.90 -2.39
N GLY A 190 -10.21 47.70 -2.75
CA GLY A 190 -11.05 46.58 -3.17
C GLY A 190 -11.88 45.98 -2.02
N LEU A 191 -11.30 45.86 -0.83
CA LEU A 191 -11.99 45.30 0.35
C LEU A 191 -12.82 46.35 1.09
N ALA A 192 -12.27 47.56 1.28
CA ALA A 192 -12.87 48.65 2.03
C ALA A 192 -12.72 49.95 1.22
N PRO A 193 -13.74 50.40 0.47
CA PRO A 193 -13.66 51.60 -0.35
C PRO A 193 -13.62 52.91 0.47
N ASP A 194 -13.67 52.83 1.80
CA ASP A 194 -13.58 53.98 2.69
C ASP A 194 -12.24 53.94 3.43
N ILE A 195 -11.29 54.75 2.95
CA ILE A 195 -9.88 54.71 3.34
C ILE A 195 -9.55 55.92 4.21
N ILE A 196 -8.96 55.66 5.36
CA ILE A 196 -8.33 56.66 6.21
C ILE A 196 -6.84 56.72 5.85
N CYS A 197 -6.40 57.87 5.35
CA CYS A 197 -5.00 58.15 5.11
C CYS A 197 -4.36 58.70 6.40
N CYS A 198 -3.39 57.97 6.92
CA CYS A 198 -2.72 58.28 8.17
C CYS A 198 -1.54 59.23 7.94
N THR A 199 -1.81 60.54 7.97
CA THR A 199 -0.84 61.60 7.64
C THR A 199 -0.18 62.22 8.86
N THR A 200 1.03 62.78 8.71
CA THR A 200 1.68 63.63 9.71
C THR A 200 1.58 65.12 9.40
N ARG A 201 2.12 65.95 10.30
CA ARG A 201 2.26 67.39 10.08
C ARG A 201 3.22 67.69 8.92
N GLU A 202 4.31 66.93 8.81
CA GLU A 202 5.30 67.08 7.75
C GLU A 202 4.68 66.81 6.37
N ASP A 203 3.78 65.84 6.27
CA ASP A 203 3.07 65.54 5.01
C ASP A 203 2.20 66.72 4.56
N LEU A 204 1.51 67.39 5.49
CA LEU A 204 0.72 68.59 5.18
C LEU A 204 1.61 69.76 4.70
N GLU A 205 2.78 69.96 5.32
CA GLU A 205 3.73 70.98 4.88
C GLU A 205 4.37 70.65 3.51
N GLN A 206 4.59 69.37 3.22
CA GLN A 206 5.04 68.92 1.89
C GLN A 206 3.99 69.24 0.82
N ILE A 207 2.70 68.98 1.10
CA ILE A 207 1.62 69.34 0.19
C ILE A 207 1.60 70.85 -0.04
N LYS A 208 1.59 71.67 1.01
CA LYS A 208 1.60 73.14 0.89
C LYS A 208 2.76 73.63 0.02
N THR A 209 3.97 73.12 0.28
CA THR A 209 5.16 73.49 -0.51
C THR A 209 5.00 73.08 -1.97
N SER A 210 4.49 71.87 -2.22
CA SER A 210 4.28 71.37 -3.59
C SER A 210 3.17 72.09 -4.36
N MET A 211 2.15 72.64 -3.68
CA MET A 211 1.09 73.43 -4.30
C MET A 211 1.62 74.81 -4.74
N VAL A 212 2.44 75.46 -3.91
CA VAL A 212 3.08 76.74 -4.25
C VAL A 212 4.01 76.60 -5.45
N ASP A 213 4.79 75.52 -5.53
CA ASP A 213 5.68 75.26 -6.68
C ASP A 213 4.91 74.92 -7.97
N SER A 214 3.70 74.35 -7.86
CA SER A 214 2.88 73.95 -9.03
C SER A 214 2.18 75.14 -9.69
N ASP A 215 1.84 76.20 -8.94
CA ASP A 215 1.25 77.43 -9.49
C ASP A 215 2.27 78.24 -10.35
N GLU A 216 3.56 77.94 -10.24
CA GLU A 216 4.64 78.62 -10.98
C GLU A 216 5.06 77.92 -12.30
N GLN A 217 4.53 76.72 -12.59
CA GLN A 217 4.86 75.94 -13.80
C GLN A 217 3.63 75.79 -14.72
N GLU A 218 3.74 76.25 -15.98
CA GLU A 218 2.77 75.88 -17.03
C GLU A 218 2.93 74.38 -17.35
N ASP A 219 1.92 73.57 -17.04
CA ASP A 219 1.92 72.13 -17.32
C ASP A 219 1.90 71.88 -18.85
N ASP A 220 3.03 71.43 -19.40
CA ASP A 220 3.16 71.00 -20.80
C ASP A 220 2.19 69.84 -21.14
N GLU A 221 1.63 69.90 -22.36
CA GLU A 221 0.71 68.91 -22.93
C GLU A 221 1.17 67.46 -22.68
N LEU A 222 0.46 66.78 -21.79
CA LEU A 222 0.58 65.34 -21.58
C LEU A 222 0.13 64.60 -22.84
N SER A 223 1.04 63.80 -23.40
CA SER A 223 0.79 63.00 -24.59
C SER A 223 -0.34 61.99 -24.34
N SER A 224 -1.43 62.14 -25.10
CA SER A 224 -2.58 61.23 -25.06
C SER A 224 -2.22 59.88 -25.69
N TYR A 225 -2.09 58.84 -24.87
CA TYR A 225 -1.92 57.45 -25.35
C TYR A 225 -3.28 56.75 -25.54
N SER A 226 -4.20 57.33 -26.31
CA SER A 226 -5.46 56.65 -26.65
C SER A 226 -5.28 55.81 -27.91
N VAL A 227 -5.32 54.48 -27.78
CA VAL A 227 -5.27 53.54 -28.91
C VAL A 227 -6.63 52.86 -29.07
N SER A 228 -7.18 52.89 -30.28
CA SER A 228 -8.42 52.18 -30.63
C SER A 228 -8.09 50.79 -31.20
N PHE A 229 -8.92 49.80 -30.87
CA PHE A 229 -8.75 48.41 -31.31
C PHE A 229 -10.05 47.87 -31.93
N HIS A 230 -9.91 46.97 -32.89
CA HIS A 230 -10.99 46.15 -33.45
C HIS A 230 -10.73 44.67 -33.13
N ILE A 231 -11.80 43.94 -32.78
CA ILE A 231 -11.76 42.51 -32.48
C ILE A 231 -12.27 41.74 -33.70
N GLU A 232 -11.43 40.87 -34.23
CA GLU A 232 -11.76 39.96 -35.31
C GLU A 232 -11.87 38.54 -34.75
N LYS A 233 -13.02 37.89 -34.98
CA LYS A 233 -13.16 36.46 -34.69
C LYS A 233 -12.40 35.67 -35.75
N GLN A 234 -11.48 34.84 -35.30
CA GLN A 234 -10.74 33.90 -36.14
C GLN A 234 -11.14 32.48 -35.68
N GLU A 235 -11.74 31.72 -36.58
CA GLU A 235 -11.93 30.28 -36.34
C GLU A 235 -10.58 29.60 -36.58
N ASP A 236 -9.98 29.06 -35.51
CA ASP A 236 -8.64 28.47 -35.59
C ASP A 236 -8.72 27.00 -36.02
N GLN A 237 -9.70 26.27 -35.48
CA GLN A 237 -10.00 24.91 -35.88
C GLN A 237 -11.51 24.68 -35.87
N PRO A 238 -12.09 24.15 -36.97
CA PRO A 238 -13.49 23.75 -37.00
C PRO A 238 -13.70 22.42 -36.25
N ASP A 239 -14.95 22.12 -35.92
CA ASP A 239 -15.32 20.76 -35.49
C ASP A 239 -14.99 19.78 -36.63
N CYS A 240 -14.18 18.76 -36.33
CA CYS A 240 -13.77 17.75 -37.30
C CYS A 240 -13.75 16.36 -36.67
N THR A 241 -14.16 15.36 -37.45
CA THR A 241 -14.02 13.94 -37.11
C THR A 241 -13.35 13.25 -38.29
N GLU A 242 -12.22 12.59 -38.05
CA GLU A 242 -11.47 11.86 -39.08
C GLU A 242 -11.30 10.40 -38.66
N CYS A 243 -11.58 9.47 -39.58
CA CYS A 243 -11.41 8.04 -39.37
C CYS A 243 -10.29 7.52 -40.26
N VAL A 244 -9.31 6.87 -39.64
CA VAL A 244 -8.32 6.07 -40.38
C VAL A 244 -8.53 4.60 -40.03
N ARG A 245 -9.02 3.82 -40.99
CA ARG A 245 -9.06 2.36 -40.86
C ARG A 245 -7.62 1.84 -40.78
N MET A 246 -7.28 1.19 -39.68
CA MET A 246 -5.92 0.70 -39.47
C MET A 246 -5.75 -0.74 -39.92
N ALA A 247 -6.59 -1.64 -39.39
CA ALA A 247 -6.45 -3.08 -39.59
C ALA A 247 -7.79 -3.80 -39.42
N SER A 248 -7.82 -5.06 -39.87
CA SER A 248 -8.84 -6.03 -39.49
C SER A 248 -8.17 -7.32 -39.01
N VAL A 249 -8.78 -7.97 -38.02
CA VAL A 249 -8.31 -9.23 -37.44
C VAL A 249 -9.37 -10.29 -37.68
N ASP A 250 -9.00 -11.33 -38.43
CA ASP A 250 -9.88 -12.48 -38.69
C ASP A 250 -9.84 -13.45 -37.50
N LEU A 251 -11.02 -13.87 -37.02
CA LEU A 251 -11.17 -14.79 -35.89
C LEU A 251 -11.45 -16.24 -36.32
N GLU A 252 -11.32 -16.58 -37.60
CA GLU A 252 -11.70 -17.88 -38.18
C GLU A 252 -11.05 -19.09 -37.47
N ALA A 253 -9.82 -18.95 -36.95
CA ALA A 253 -9.15 -20.01 -36.19
C ALA A 253 -9.79 -20.29 -34.81
N LEU A 254 -10.55 -19.34 -34.26
CA LEU A 254 -11.24 -19.44 -32.97
C LEU A 254 -12.71 -19.90 -33.13
N ALA A 255 -13.18 -20.12 -34.36
CA ALA A 255 -14.60 -20.22 -34.69
C ALA A 255 -15.26 -21.59 -34.46
N GLY A 256 -14.48 -22.67 -34.49
CA GLY A 256 -15.03 -24.03 -34.72
C GLY A 256 -16.14 -24.52 -33.78
N ASP A 257 -16.26 -23.98 -32.56
CA ASP A 257 -17.24 -24.43 -31.54
C ASP A 257 -17.68 -23.31 -30.55
N CYS A 258 -17.59 -22.03 -30.92
CA CYS A 258 -17.92 -20.93 -30.01
C CYS A 258 -19.43 -20.64 -29.97
N THR A 259 -20.00 -20.52 -28.76
CA THR A 259 -21.42 -20.14 -28.56
C THR A 259 -21.63 -18.63 -28.50
N GLY A 260 -20.55 -17.85 -28.32
CA GLY A 260 -20.60 -16.38 -28.34
C GLY A 260 -19.21 -15.75 -28.22
N ILE A 261 -19.04 -14.56 -28.78
CA ILE A 261 -17.79 -13.77 -28.75
C ILE A 261 -18.15 -12.35 -28.31
N CYS A 262 -17.39 -11.77 -27.38
CA CYS A 262 -17.53 -10.36 -27.00
C CYS A 262 -16.17 -9.67 -26.85
N LEU A 263 -16.14 -8.36 -27.09
CA LEU A 263 -14.98 -7.52 -26.77
C LEU A 263 -14.99 -7.16 -25.28
N LEU A 264 -13.80 -7.08 -24.70
CA LEU A 264 -13.59 -6.68 -23.31
C LEU A 264 -13.10 -5.23 -23.27
N LYS A 265 -13.72 -4.41 -22.41
CA LYS A 265 -13.25 -3.05 -22.09
C LYS A 265 -12.11 -3.10 -21.07
N GLY A 266 -11.20 -2.13 -21.11
CA GLY A 266 -10.22 -1.88 -20.07
C GLY A 266 -8.85 -1.48 -20.63
N SER A 267 -7.76 -1.84 -19.95
CA SER A 267 -6.41 -1.34 -20.25
C SER A 267 -5.75 -1.93 -21.50
N TYR A 268 -6.30 -2.97 -22.12
CA TYR A 268 -5.80 -3.49 -23.39
C TYR A 268 -6.93 -4.18 -24.16
N PRO A 269 -6.91 -4.16 -25.50
CA PRO A 269 -7.94 -4.80 -26.29
C PRO A 269 -7.87 -6.33 -26.17
N ALA A 270 -9.00 -6.95 -25.83
CA ALA A 270 -9.12 -8.39 -25.73
C ALA A 270 -10.53 -8.86 -26.12
N ILE A 271 -10.63 -10.13 -26.51
CA ILE A 271 -11.91 -10.81 -26.75
C ILE A 271 -12.07 -11.98 -25.79
N ALA A 272 -13.32 -12.23 -25.39
CA ALA A 272 -13.71 -13.43 -24.67
C ALA A 272 -14.56 -14.32 -25.58
N CYS A 273 -14.10 -15.55 -25.82
CA CYS A 273 -14.81 -16.55 -26.59
C CYS A 273 -15.46 -17.56 -25.65
N THR A 274 -16.79 -17.64 -25.67
CA THR A 274 -17.55 -18.62 -24.89
C THR A 274 -17.62 -19.94 -25.62
N ARG A 275 -17.23 -21.02 -24.94
CA ARG A 275 -17.26 -22.39 -25.46
C ARG A 275 -17.84 -23.34 -24.43
N THR A 276 -18.42 -24.43 -24.88
CA THR A 276 -18.95 -25.50 -24.01
C THR A 276 -18.13 -26.76 -24.16
N MET A 277 -17.55 -27.26 -23.06
CA MET A 277 -17.03 -28.62 -23.06
C MET A 277 -18.20 -29.61 -23.08
N GLN A 278 -18.21 -30.53 -24.05
CA GLN A 278 -19.17 -31.64 -24.09
C GLN A 278 -19.03 -32.53 -22.85
N SER A 279 -20.11 -33.27 -22.52
CA SER A 279 -20.07 -34.21 -21.39
C SER A 279 -18.99 -35.26 -21.64
N ALA A 280 -18.00 -35.28 -20.76
CA ALA A 280 -16.85 -36.17 -20.82
C ALA A 280 -16.61 -36.78 -19.44
N ILE A 281 -15.99 -37.95 -19.42
CA ILE A 281 -15.51 -38.58 -18.19
C ILE A 281 -14.40 -37.69 -17.64
N ARG A 282 -14.60 -37.13 -16.45
CA ARG A 282 -13.60 -36.30 -15.76
C ARG A 282 -13.08 -37.02 -14.53
N THR A 283 -11.84 -36.71 -14.18
CA THR A 283 -11.15 -37.27 -13.01
C THR A 283 -11.20 -36.27 -11.86
N GLU A 284 -11.93 -36.59 -10.79
CA GLU A 284 -11.97 -35.84 -9.53
C GLU A 284 -10.98 -36.40 -8.52
N GLN A 285 -10.44 -35.56 -7.62
CA GLN A 285 -9.55 -36.00 -6.56
C GLN A 285 -10.35 -36.47 -5.35
N VAL A 286 -10.05 -37.66 -4.82
CA VAL A 286 -10.67 -38.23 -3.62
C VAL A 286 -9.66 -38.22 -2.49
N ARG A 287 -10.05 -37.65 -1.35
CA ARG A 287 -9.29 -37.71 -0.09
C ARG A 287 -10.23 -38.04 1.07
N GLN A 288 -9.97 -39.13 1.77
CA GLN A 288 -10.75 -39.55 2.93
C GLN A 288 -9.86 -40.09 4.05
N THR A 289 -10.33 -40.01 5.29
CA THR A 289 -9.61 -40.48 6.47
C THR A 289 -10.52 -41.39 7.29
N PHE A 290 -10.06 -42.60 7.59
CA PHE A 290 -10.80 -43.60 8.35
C PHE A 290 -10.16 -43.76 9.72
N HIS A 291 -10.92 -43.46 10.77
CA HIS A 291 -10.50 -43.65 12.16
C HIS A 291 -10.91 -45.03 12.67
N SER A 292 -10.18 -45.55 13.66
CA SER A 292 -10.42 -46.87 14.27
C SER A 292 -11.80 -47.04 14.95
N ASN A 293 -12.53 -45.94 15.17
CA ASN A 293 -13.81 -45.91 15.88
C ASN A 293 -15.00 -45.63 14.94
N MET A 294 -14.79 -45.53 13.62
CA MET A 294 -15.87 -45.33 12.66
C MET A 294 -16.67 -46.62 12.43
N GLN A 295 -17.98 -46.49 12.18
CA GLN A 295 -18.87 -47.61 11.84
C GLN A 295 -18.47 -48.30 10.53
N LEU A 296 -17.87 -47.56 9.60
CA LEU A 296 -17.46 -48.05 8.29
C LEU A 296 -15.92 -48.05 8.21
N THR A 297 -15.32 -49.23 8.09
CA THR A 297 -13.86 -49.38 7.97
C THR A 297 -13.43 -49.10 6.52
N PHE A 298 -12.15 -48.76 6.30
CA PHE A 298 -11.61 -48.55 4.95
C PHE A 298 -11.88 -49.75 4.02
N ALA A 299 -11.77 -50.98 4.53
CA ALA A 299 -12.01 -52.19 3.74
C ALA A 299 -13.49 -52.39 3.40
N ALA A 300 -14.41 -52.04 4.31
CA ALA A 300 -15.85 -52.06 4.05
C ALA A 300 -16.26 -50.97 3.03
N TRP A 301 -15.71 -49.76 3.15
CA TRP A 301 -15.89 -48.68 2.17
C TRP A 301 -15.39 -49.10 0.79
N LEU A 302 -14.21 -49.72 0.71
CA LEU A 302 -13.65 -50.19 -0.54
C LEU A 302 -14.52 -51.27 -1.21
N LYS A 303 -15.17 -52.12 -0.41
CA LYS A 303 -16.12 -53.14 -0.88
C LYS A 303 -17.46 -52.56 -1.34
N GLU A 304 -17.88 -51.43 -0.78
CA GLU A 304 -19.07 -50.71 -1.22
C GLU A 304 -18.80 -49.98 -2.54
N GLU A 305 -17.69 -49.23 -2.64
CA GLU A 305 -17.31 -48.52 -3.86
C GLU A 305 -17.01 -49.48 -5.02
N SER A 306 -16.56 -50.72 -4.75
CA SER A 306 -16.31 -51.71 -5.80
C SER A 306 -17.58 -52.23 -6.47
N GLN A 307 -18.76 -51.95 -5.91
CA GLN A 307 -20.06 -52.24 -6.54
C GLN A 307 -20.41 -51.20 -7.62
N HIS A 308 -19.81 -50.01 -7.56
CA HIS A 308 -20.15 -48.87 -8.42
C HIS A 308 -19.01 -48.45 -9.35
N TYR A 309 -17.76 -48.75 -9.00
CA TYR A 309 -16.57 -48.36 -9.74
C TYR A 309 -15.63 -49.53 -9.99
N ARG A 310 -14.91 -49.46 -11.11
CA ARG A 310 -13.71 -50.26 -11.35
C ARG A 310 -12.60 -49.72 -10.46
N ILE A 311 -12.03 -50.52 -9.57
CA ILE A 311 -11.06 -50.00 -8.58
C ILE A 311 -9.61 -50.30 -8.98
N GLY A 312 -8.85 -49.23 -9.26
CA GLY A 312 -7.40 -49.26 -9.40
C GLY A 312 -6.70 -49.10 -8.05
N LEU A 313 -6.58 -50.19 -7.28
CA LEU A 313 -5.96 -50.17 -5.97
C LEU A 313 -4.42 -50.18 -6.07
N SER A 314 -3.74 -49.31 -5.34
CA SER A 314 -2.27 -49.19 -5.36
C SER A 314 -1.56 -50.39 -4.70
N GLY A 315 -0.45 -50.82 -5.31
CA GLY A 315 0.40 -51.89 -4.78
C GLY A 315 1.20 -51.49 -3.53
N SER A 316 1.29 -50.19 -3.23
CA SER A 316 1.94 -49.68 -2.00
C SER A 316 1.27 -50.19 -0.72
N ILE A 317 -0.01 -50.56 -0.77
CA ILE A 317 -0.79 -51.06 0.36
C ILE A 317 -0.21 -52.39 0.90
N ALA A 318 0.43 -53.20 0.05
CA ALA A 318 1.10 -54.44 0.44
C ALA A 318 2.25 -54.22 1.45
N ARG A 319 2.75 -52.99 1.60
CA ARG A 319 3.76 -52.64 2.62
C ARG A 319 3.21 -52.76 4.05
N CYS A 320 1.90 -52.65 4.23
CA CYS A 320 1.24 -52.80 5.53
C CYS A 320 0.46 -54.11 5.58
N VAL A 321 1.05 -55.16 6.17
CA VAL A 321 0.45 -56.51 6.25
C VAL A 321 -0.93 -56.48 6.91
N LYS A 322 -1.11 -55.67 7.97
CA LYS A 322 -2.38 -55.55 8.70
C LYS A 322 -3.50 -54.88 7.88
N LEU A 323 -3.15 -53.86 7.08
CA LEU A 323 -4.10 -53.21 6.17
C LEU A 323 -4.50 -54.18 5.04
N CYS A 324 -3.51 -54.90 4.49
CA CYS A 324 -3.72 -55.94 3.49
C CYS A 324 -4.63 -57.08 4.00
N GLN A 325 -4.38 -57.59 5.22
CA GLN A 325 -5.21 -58.60 5.88
C GLN A 325 -6.66 -58.15 6.04
N ASN A 326 -6.89 -56.92 6.49
CA ASN A 326 -8.25 -56.40 6.67
C ASN A 326 -9.01 -56.30 5.34
N ILE A 327 -8.33 -55.87 4.27
CA ILE A 327 -8.91 -55.83 2.92
C ILE A 327 -9.22 -57.26 2.45
N LEU A 328 -8.24 -58.17 2.46
CA LEU A 328 -8.44 -59.55 2.00
C LEU A 328 -9.52 -60.29 2.81
N LYS A 329 -9.67 -59.97 4.11
CA LYS A 329 -10.73 -60.52 4.95
C LYS A 329 -12.12 -60.02 4.56
N GLU A 330 -12.29 -58.72 4.31
CA GLU A 330 -13.59 -58.19 3.84
C GLU A 330 -13.98 -58.72 2.46
N PHE A 331 -12.99 -59.04 1.61
CA PHE A 331 -13.20 -59.63 0.28
C PHE A 331 -13.22 -61.18 0.29
N ASP A 332 -13.23 -61.83 1.46
CA ASP A 332 -13.26 -63.30 1.61
C ASP A 332 -12.10 -64.04 0.89
N MET A 333 -10.93 -63.40 0.75
CA MET A 333 -9.74 -63.90 0.02
C MET A 333 -8.53 -64.16 0.93
N LEU A 334 -8.72 -64.21 2.25
CA LEU A 334 -7.63 -64.39 3.21
C LEU A 334 -7.05 -65.82 3.14
N PRO A 335 -5.75 -66.02 2.88
CA PRO A 335 -5.14 -67.35 2.73
C PRO A 335 -4.81 -67.98 4.11
N GLU A 336 -5.82 -68.19 4.95
CA GLU A 336 -5.65 -68.67 6.33
C GLU A 336 -4.88 -69.99 6.41
N ASP A 337 -5.19 -70.95 5.55
CA ASP A 337 -4.55 -72.28 5.54
C ASP A 337 -3.05 -72.21 5.24
N GLN A 338 -2.64 -71.36 4.29
CA GLN A 338 -1.23 -71.22 3.89
C GLN A 338 -0.41 -70.49 4.96
N VAL A 339 -1.00 -69.45 5.57
CA VAL A 339 -0.38 -68.70 6.67
C VAL A 339 -0.25 -69.57 7.92
N ASN A 340 -1.28 -70.38 8.23
CA ASN A 340 -1.25 -71.30 9.36
C ASN A 340 -0.26 -72.46 9.14
N ALA A 341 -0.20 -73.05 7.95
CA ALA A 341 0.77 -74.10 7.62
C ALA A 341 2.22 -73.60 7.73
N LEU A 342 2.50 -72.37 7.27
CA LEU A 342 3.82 -71.76 7.44
C LEU A 342 4.16 -71.44 8.89
N ARG A 343 3.19 -70.99 9.69
CA ARG A 343 3.38 -70.77 11.13
C ARG A 343 3.79 -72.08 11.82
N CYS A 344 3.06 -73.16 11.58
CA CYS A 344 3.38 -74.47 12.16
C CYS A 344 4.77 -74.98 11.73
N ALA A 345 5.15 -74.79 10.46
CA ALA A 345 6.46 -75.19 9.96
C ALA A 345 7.61 -74.40 10.60
N HIS A 346 7.44 -73.08 10.76
CA HIS A 346 8.43 -72.21 11.39
C HIS A 346 8.59 -72.51 12.90
N GLU A 347 7.48 -72.72 13.61
CA GLU A 347 7.49 -73.09 15.04
C GLU A 347 8.25 -74.41 15.26
N LYS A 348 8.05 -75.40 14.39
CA LYS A 348 8.74 -76.68 14.45
C LYS A 348 10.25 -76.52 14.22
N GLN A 349 10.66 -75.78 13.19
CA GLN A 349 12.07 -75.52 12.88
C GLN A 349 12.79 -74.75 14.00
N GLN A 350 12.14 -73.75 14.60
CA GLN A 350 12.71 -73.02 15.73
C GLN A 350 12.88 -73.90 16.98
N GLN A 351 11.91 -74.78 17.23
CA GLN A 351 11.98 -75.69 18.38
C GLN A 351 13.14 -76.69 18.25
N GLU A 352 13.33 -77.27 17.05
CA GLU A 352 14.44 -78.19 16.76
C GLU A 352 15.82 -77.52 16.96
N LYS A 353 16.00 -76.28 16.46
CA LYS A 353 17.24 -75.49 16.66
C LYS A 353 17.51 -75.21 18.15
N TYR A 354 16.47 -74.85 18.91
CA TYR A 354 16.58 -74.58 20.35
C TYR A 354 16.98 -75.84 21.14
N ASP A 355 16.42 -76.99 20.79
CA ASP A 355 16.71 -78.25 21.47
C ASP A 355 18.14 -78.73 21.19
N GLU A 356 18.64 -78.57 19.95
CA GLU A 356 20.03 -78.88 19.60
C GLU A 356 21.04 -77.98 20.34
N ALA A 357 20.77 -76.67 20.40
CA ALA A 357 21.62 -75.70 21.11
C ALA A 357 21.65 -75.97 22.61
N THR A 358 20.50 -76.29 23.21
CA THR A 358 20.39 -76.64 24.64
C THR A 358 21.19 -77.91 24.98
N LYS A 359 21.20 -78.89 24.07
CA LYS A 359 21.99 -80.12 24.24
C LYS A 359 23.49 -79.84 24.24
N LYS A 360 23.99 -79.07 23.26
CA LYS A 360 25.41 -78.67 23.18
C LYS A 360 25.88 -77.89 24.41
N LEU A 361 25.03 -77.03 24.97
CA LEU A 361 25.31 -76.28 26.20
C LEU A 361 25.51 -77.20 27.41
N LYS A 362 24.61 -78.18 27.61
CA LYS A 362 24.70 -79.15 28.71
C LYS A 362 25.99 -79.97 28.64
N ASP A 363 26.35 -80.43 27.45
CA ASP A 363 27.57 -81.23 27.24
C ASP A 363 28.84 -80.44 27.56
N THR A 364 28.88 -79.15 27.19
CA THR A 364 30.01 -78.25 27.47
C THR A 364 30.18 -78.01 28.97
N ILE A 365 29.09 -77.76 29.70
CA ILE A 365 29.13 -77.56 31.16
C ILE A 365 29.58 -78.82 31.89
N ALA A 366 29.09 -80.00 31.49
CA ALA A 366 29.51 -81.26 32.05
C ALA A 366 31.01 -81.53 31.87
N LYS A 367 31.57 -81.18 30.71
CA LYS A 367 33.01 -81.29 30.42
C LYS A 367 33.85 -80.42 31.37
N GLN A 368 33.43 -79.18 31.61
CA GLN A 368 34.14 -78.26 32.50
C GLN A 368 34.09 -78.72 33.97
N ARG A 369 32.91 -79.15 34.43
CA ARG A 369 32.72 -79.71 35.78
C ARG A 369 33.68 -80.88 36.06
N LYS A 370 33.76 -81.83 35.13
CA LYS A 370 34.63 -83.00 35.24
C LYS A 370 36.11 -82.63 35.31
N MET A 371 36.54 -81.62 34.56
CA MET A 371 37.93 -81.15 34.58
C MET A 371 38.28 -80.54 35.94
N VAL A 372 37.43 -79.67 36.49
CA VAL A 372 37.70 -79.02 37.79
C VAL A 372 37.73 -80.04 38.94
N ASP A 373 36.89 -81.08 38.87
CA ASP A 373 36.87 -82.19 39.86
C ASP A 373 38.22 -82.91 39.91
N GLN A 374 38.77 -83.25 38.74
CA GLN A 374 40.04 -83.98 38.60
C GLN A 374 41.25 -83.22 39.18
N VAL A 375 41.26 -81.89 39.12
CA VAL A 375 42.38 -81.07 39.62
C VAL A 375 42.20 -80.61 41.07
N SER A 376 40.99 -80.73 41.63
CA SER A 376 40.64 -80.19 42.95
C SER A 376 41.50 -80.72 44.11
N GLY A 377 41.96 -81.96 44.04
CA GLY A 377 42.81 -82.57 45.07
C GLY A 377 44.21 -81.98 45.15
N GLU A 378 44.81 -81.68 44.00
CA GLU A 378 46.14 -81.07 43.93
C GLU A 378 46.12 -79.58 44.27
N LEU A 379 45.06 -78.86 43.89
CA LEU A 379 44.93 -77.41 44.14
C LEU A 379 44.95 -77.01 45.63
N PHE A 380 44.52 -77.89 46.52
CA PHE A 380 44.44 -77.63 47.97
C PHE A 380 45.56 -78.32 48.76
N ARG A 381 46.62 -78.83 48.11
CA ARG A 381 47.71 -79.54 48.79
C ARG A 381 48.79 -78.57 49.29
N LEU A 382 49.06 -78.53 50.60
CA LEU A 382 50.11 -77.70 51.21
C LEU A 382 51.47 -78.44 51.18
N ARG A 383 52.58 -77.74 50.85
CA ARG A 383 53.92 -78.36 50.74
C ARG A 383 55.03 -77.59 51.51
N PRO A 384 56.05 -78.29 52.07
CA PRO A 384 57.18 -77.67 52.76
C PRO A 384 58.22 -77.11 51.78
N ARG A 385 58.88 -76.00 52.13
CA ARG A 385 59.77 -75.25 51.22
C ARG A 385 61.14 -75.91 50.96
N GLU A 386 61.56 -76.90 51.75
CA GLU A 386 62.96 -77.37 51.75
C GLU A 386 63.25 -78.64 50.93
N THR A 387 62.29 -79.14 50.12
CA THR A 387 62.57 -80.22 49.15
C THR A 387 61.97 -79.91 47.78
N PRO A 388 62.76 -79.41 46.80
CA PRO A 388 62.31 -79.31 45.42
C PRO A 388 62.47 -80.69 44.75
N SER A 389 61.39 -81.48 44.66
CA SER A 389 61.34 -82.60 43.72
C SER A 389 60.62 -82.15 42.45
N GLU A 390 61.33 -82.15 41.32
CA GLU A 390 60.85 -81.58 40.03
C GLU A 390 59.53 -82.21 39.53
N GLU A 391 59.27 -83.48 39.83
CA GLU A 391 58.04 -84.17 39.42
C GLU A 391 56.79 -83.67 40.16
N SER A 392 56.92 -83.29 41.44
CA SER A 392 55.77 -82.86 42.23
C SER A 392 55.33 -81.43 41.88
N ASP A 393 56.25 -80.53 41.55
CA ASP A 393 55.93 -79.17 41.12
C ASP A 393 55.31 -79.11 39.72
N SER A 394 55.65 -80.06 38.84
CA SER A 394 55.05 -80.17 37.50
C SER A 394 53.55 -80.48 37.53
N SER A 395 53.10 -81.38 38.42
CA SER A 395 51.70 -81.78 38.53
C SER A 395 50.80 -80.66 39.08
N LEU A 396 51.34 -79.85 40.00
CA LEU A 396 50.63 -78.72 40.58
C LEU A 396 50.56 -77.52 39.63
N GLN A 397 51.63 -77.27 38.86
CA GLN A 397 51.60 -76.29 37.77
C GLN A 397 50.58 -76.67 36.70
N ALA A 398 50.51 -77.96 36.32
CA ALA A 398 49.50 -78.46 35.38
C ALA A 398 48.07 -78.30 35.93
N ALA A 399 47.84 -78.65 37.20
CA ALA A 399 46.53 -78.48 37.86
C ALA A 399 46.11 -77.00 37.97
N SER A 400 47.06 -76.10 38.30
CA SER A 400 46.80 -74.66 38.38
C SER A 400 46.51 -74.06 36.99
N ALA A 401 47.28 -74.45 35.97
CA ALA A 401 47.05 -74.00 34.60
C ALA A 401 45.70 -74.48 34.04
N ALA A 402 45.30 -75.71 34.34
CA ALA A 402 43.98 -76.24 33.97
C ALA A 402 42.84 -75.49 34.66
N TYR A 403 42.98 -75.17 35.95
CA TYR A 403 42.00 -74.38 36.69
C TYR A 403 41.93 -72.92 36.21
N ASP A 404 43.06 -72.29 35.90
CA ASP A 404 43.10 -70.95 35.29
C ASP A 404 42.45 -70.93 33.90
N ALA A 405 42.61 -72.00 33.11
CA ALA A 405 41.91 -72.15 31.85
C ALA A 405 40.38 -72.24 32.05
N PHE A 406 39.93 -72.93 33.09
CA PHE A 406 38.50 -72.91 33.48
C PHE A 406 38.04 -71.53 33.93
N ARG A 407 38.82 -70.79 34.73
CA ARG A 407 38.47 -69.43 35.14
C ARG A 407 38.37 -68.47 33.94
N LYS A 408 39.29 -68.57 32.99
CA LYS A 408 39.24 -67.81 31.72
C LYS A 408 38.06 -68.22 30.84
N TRP A 409 37.74 -69.51 30.80
CA TRP A 409 36.54 -69.99 30.12
C TRP A 409 35.28 -69.42 30.78
N LEU A 410 35.17 -69.46 32.10
CA LEU A 410 34.02 -68.97 32.85
C LEU A 410 33.80 -67.45 32.65
N THR A 411 34.87 -66.65 32.62
CA THR A 411 34.77 -65.21 32.35
C THR A 411 34.44 -64.88 30.89
N SER A 412 34.85 -65.71 29.93
CA SER A 412 34.45 -65.58 28.53
C SER A 412 33.02 -66.04 28.27
N PHE A 413 32.57 -67.07 29.00
CA PHE A 413 31.28 -67.71 28.82
C PHE A 413 30.14 -66.96 29.53
N CYS A 414 30.43 -66.29 30.66
CA CYS A 414 29.47 -65.47 31.39
C CYS A 414 29.61 -63.99 30.99
N THR A 415 28.56 -63.39 30.43
CA THR A 415 28.55 -61.96 30.03
C THR A 415 28.22 -60.98 31.17
N TRP A 416 28.05 -61.48 32.40
CA TRP A 416 27.81 -60.66 33.59
C TRP A 416 29.02 -60.66 34.54
N PRO A 417 29.24 -59.61 35.33
CA PRO A 417 30.30 -59.60 36.34
C PRO A 417 29.99 -60.62 37.44
N LEU A 418 30.94 -61.50 37.75
CA LEU A 418 30.87 -62.36 38.93
C LEU A 418 30.86 -61.50 40.20
N ASP A 419 30.01 -61.82 41.17
CA ASP A 419 30.00 -61.15 42.47
C ASP A 419 31.40 -61.27 43.11
N ARG A 420 31.93 -60.15 43.61
CA ARG A 420 33.23 -60.05 44.26
C ARG A 420 33.42 -61.11 45.35
N LYS A 421 32.36 -61.50 46.06
CA LYS A 421 32.41 -62.57 47.06
C LYS A 421 32.63 -63.96 46.45
N LEU A 422 31.97 -64.26 45.33
CA LEU A 422 32.16 -65.50 44.57
C LEU A 422 33.54 -65.54 43.91
N GLU A 423 33.97 -64.43 43.34
CA GLU A 423 35.31 -64.30 42.74
C GLU A 423 36.41 -64.52 43.77
N LEU A 424 36.25 -63.97 44.97
CA LEU A 424 37.15 -64.25 46.09
C LEU A 424 37.17 -65.75 46.40
N ILE A 425 36.03 -66.42 46.57
CA ILE A 425 36.00 -67.86 46.90
C ILE A 425 36.64 -68.70 45.77
N LEU A 426 36.39 -68.38 44.50
CA LEU A 426 37.00 -69.10 43.36
C LEU A 426 38.53 -68.92 43.28
N ASP A 427 39.06 -67.83 43.82
CA ASP A 427 40.49 -67.51 43.88
C ASP A 427 41.21 -68.09 45.12
N THR A 428 40.48 -68.82 45.97
CA THR A 428 41.04 -69.45 47.17
C THR A 428 42.27 -70.35 46.91
N PRO A 429 42.33 -71.21 45.87
CA PRO A 429 43.54 -72.00 45.60
C PRO A 429 44.80 -71.16 45.38
N THR A 430 44.69 -70.08 44.60
CA THR A 430 45.80 -69.15 44.32
C THR A 430 46.24 -68.40 45.57
N ARG A 431 45.29 -68.00 46.43
CA ARG A 431 45.60 -67.33 47.70
C ARG A 431 46.22 -68.26 48.73
N LEU A 432 45.72 -69.49 48.83
CA LEU A 432 46.26 -70.52 49.72
C LEU A 432 47.75 -70.76 49.42
N ARG A 433 48.12 -70.89 48.14
CA ARG A 433 49.51 -71.00 47.69
C ARG A 433 50.37 -69.79 48.09
N GLY A 434 49.79 -68.59 48.05
CA GLY A 434 50.49 -67.37 48.41
C GLY A 434 50.77 -67.18 49.91
N ILE A 435 50.18 -68.00 50.78
CA ILE A 435 50.30 -67.89 52.24
C ILE A 435 50.79 -69.17 52.92
N GLU A 436 50.97 -70.28 52.19
CA GLU A 436 51.31 -71.60 52.73
C GLU A 436 52.58 -71.57 53.61
N THR A 437 53.60 -70.82 53.21
CA THR A 437 54.84 -70.66 53.97
C THR A 437 54.64 -69.83 55.25
N ALA A 438 53.84 -68.77 55.18
CA ALA A 438 53.57 -67.88 56.30
C ALA A 438 52.65 -68.55 57.35
N LEU A 439 51.76 -69.44 56.91
CA LEU A 439 50.93 -70.25 57.81
C LEU A 439 51.77 -71.26 58.61
N TYR A 440 52.79 -71.84 57.98
CA TYR A 440 53.71 -72.74 58.67
C TYR A 440 54.61 -72.00 59.67
N GLU A 441 55.16 -70.84 59.31
CA GLU A 441 55.91 -69.99 60.25
C GLU A 441 55.09 -69.63 61.50
N LEU A 442 53.79 -69.33 61.32
CA LEU A 442 52.87 -69.03 62.42
C LEU A 442 52.60 -70.26 63.30
N TYR A 443 52.52 -71.45 62.71
CA TYR A 443 52.44 -72.72 63.44
C TYR A 443 53.71 -72.99 64.26
N SER A 444 54.90 -72.79 63.67
CA SER A 444 56.19 -72.92 64.37
C SER A 444 56.35 -71.94 65.54
N CYS A 445 55.60 -70.82 65.55
CA CYS A 445 55.54 -69.88 66.69
C CYS A 445 54.60 -70.32 67.83
N GLY A 446 53.97 -71.50 67.73
CA GLY A 446 53.08 -72.08 68.75
C GLY A 446 51.72 -71.39 68.85
N GLN A 447 51.12 -71.04 67.72
CA GLN A 447 49.79 -70.38 67.60
C GLN A 447 48.81 -71.26 66.79
N ASP A 448 48.66 -72.53 67.16
CA ASP A 448 47.87 -73.54 66.46
C ASP A 448 46.35 -73.28 66.47
N GLY A 449 45.79 -72.74 67.56
CA GLY A 449 44.35 -72.44 67.69
C GLY A 449 43.80 -71.38 66.72
N GLN A 450 44.67 -70.66 66.00
CA GLN A 450 44.28 -69.60 65.07
C GLN A 450 44.32 -70.01 63.59
N LEU A 451 44.82 -71.21 63.28
CA LEU A 451 44.98 -71.69 61.91
C LEU A 451 43.65 -71.94 61.21
N SER A 452 42.65 -72.48 61.91
CA SER A 452 41.31 -72.69 61.36
C SER A 452 40.65 -71.37 60.95
N SER A 453 40.80 -70.31 61.76
CA SER A 453 40.27 -68.98 61.46
C SER A 453 40.99 -68.33 60.25
N LEU A 454 42.31 -68.50 60.13
CA LEU A 454 43.09 -67.97 59.01
C LEU A 454 42.78 -68.68 57.69
N LEU A 455 42.64 -70.02 57.72
CA LEU A 455 42.21 -70.81 56.57
C LEU A 455 40.76 -70.48 56.17
N GLU A 456 39.87 -70.22 57.12
CA GLU A 456 38.52 -69.76 56.81
C GLU A 456 38.50 -68.35 56.17
N MET A 457 39.35 -67.43 56.64
CA MET A 457 39.51 -66.12 56.01
C MET A 457 40.03 -66.20 54.57
N CYS A 458 40.62 -67.32 54.14
CA CYS A 458 41.01 -67.52 52.74
C CYS A 458 39.82 -67.59 51.78
N ALA A 459 38.58 -67.78 52.27
CA ALA A 459 37.38 -67.69 51.46
C ALA A 459 36.90 -66.25 51.25
N THR A 460 37.25 -65.31 52.13
CA THR A 460 36.60 -63.99 52.20
C THR A 460 37.55 -62.80 52.11
N SER A 461 38.84 -62.97 52.38
CA SER A 461 39.80 -61.88 52.54
C SER A 461 40.85 -61.88 51.43
N SER A 462 41.39 -60.70 51.12
CA SER A 462 42.45 -60.54 50.12
C SER A 462 43.78 -61.14 50.59
N LYS A 463 44.67 -61.47 49.65
CA LYS A 463 46.02 -62.00 49.97
C LYS A 463 46.84 -61.03 50.86
N ALA A 464 46.75 -59.72 50.60
CA ALA A 464 47.47 -58.71 51.37
C ALA A 464 46.95 -58.61 52.82
N ASP A 465 45.64 -58.68 53.02
CA ASP A 465 45.02 -58.65 54.35
C ASP A 465 45.32 -59.92 55.15
N LEU A 466 45.38 -61.07 54.48
CA LEU A 466 45.77 -62.34 55.09
C LEU A 466 47.23 -62.28 55.59
N LEU A 467 48.17 -61.85 54.75
CA LEU A 467 49.58 -61.71 55.14
C LEU A 467 49.77 -60.66 56.25
N LYS A 468 49.02 -59.55 56.22
CA LYS A 468 49.05 -58.52 57.27
C LYS A 468 48.54 -59.07 58.61
N ASN A 469 47.48 -59.87 58.60
CA ASN A 469 46.97 -60.53 59.80
C ASN A 469 47.94 -61.59 60.34
N ILE A 470 48.54 -62.40 59.47
CA ILE A 470 49.55 -63.41 59.85
C ILE A 470 50.75 -62.70 60.50
N ASN A 471 51.32 -61.68 59.85
CA ASN A 471 52.48 -60.93 60.37
C ASN A 471 52.20 -60.17 61.67
N LYS A 472 51.00 -59.60 61.85
CA LYS A 472 50.59 -58.93 63.09
C LYS A 472 50.58 -59.92 64.27
N ARG A 473 50.16 -61.16 64.02
CA ARG A 473 50.06 -62.23 65.02
C ARG A 473 51.42 -62.85 65.37
N CYS A 474 52.35 -62.95 64.41
CA CYS A 474 53.73 -63.39 64.68
C CYS A 474 54.54 -62.40 65.55
N LYS A 475 54.24 -61.09 65.53
CA LYS A 475 54.99 -60.08 66.31
C LYS A 475 54.64 -60.04 67.81
N GLY A 476 53.52 -60.65 68.24
CA GLY A 476 53.01 -60.55 69.62
C GLY A 476 53.81 -61.29 70.71
N LYS A 477 54.76 -62.18 70.35
CA LYS A 477 55.49 -63.03 71.32
C LYS A 477 56.96 -62.64 71.58
N LYS A 478 57.51 -61.62 70.93
CA LYS A 478 58.90 -61.15 71.18
C LYS A 478 59.09 -60.35 72.48
N GLN A 479 58.06 -60.15 73.31
CA GLN A 479 58.12 -59.34 74.53
C GLN A 479 58.03 -60.13 75.87
N HIS A 480 57.85 -61.45 75.88
CA HIS A 480 57.56 -62.18 77.13
C HIS A 480 58.50 -63.34 77.52
N LEU A 481 59.66 -63.52 76.88
CA LEU A 481 60.75 -64.36 77.41
C LEU A 481 62.03 -63.55 77.65
N ALA A 482 61.99 -62.71 78.68
CA ALA A 482 63.16 -62.12 79.34
C ALA A 482 62.91 -62.06 80.86
N SER A 483 62.77 -63.22 81.50
CA SER A 483 63.10 -63.45 82.93
C SER A 483 62.70 -64.89 83.26
N GLY A 484 63.70 -65.73 83.49
CA GLY A 484 63.50 -67.15 83.69
C GLY A 484 62.74 -67.50 84.96
N LYS A 485 62.00 -68.60 84.88
CA LYS A 485 61.93 -69.60 85.93
C LYS A 485 61.85 -70.96 85.24
N LYS A 486 62.87 -71.77 85.51
CA LYS A 486 62.89 -73.19 85.20
C LYS A 486 61.87 -73.85 86.11
N ASP A 487 60.85 -74.44 85.53
CA ASP A 487 60.17 -75.57 86.12
C ASP A 487 60.26 -76.71 85.11
N GLU A 488 60.63 -77.85 85.65
CA GLU A 488 60.82 -79.12 84.99
C GLU A 488 59.47 -79.67 84.51
N ASP A 489 59.57 -80.47 83.44
CA ASP A 489 58.57 -81.44 82.98
C ASP A 489 57.35 -80.90 82.20
N GLY A 490 57.42 -81.04 80.87
CA GLY A 490 56.36 -80.68 79.92
C GLY A 490 56.90 -80.52 78.50
N GLY A 491 56.92 -81.61 77.73
CA GLY A 491 57.66 -81.76 76.48
C GLY A 491 57.60 -80.61 75.46
N GLU A 492 58.78 -80.14 75.05
CA GLU A 492 58.99 -79.35 73.83
C GLU A 492 58.60 -80.18 72.59
N GLN A 493 57.36 -80.07 72.13
CA GLN A 493 57.00 -80.48 70.77
C GLN A 493 57.64 -79.50 69.78
N THR A 494 58.74 -79.93 69.19
CA THR A 494 59.31 -79.34 67.97
C THR A 494 58.27 -79.42 66.86
N ALA A 495 57.81 -78.27 66.37
CA ALA A 495 56.79 -78.19 65.32
C ALA A 495 57.32 -78.84 64.02
N THR A 496 56.82 -80.03 63.69
CA THR A 496 57.10 -80.72 62.42
C THR A 496 56.03 -80.42 61.38
N TRP A 497 56.40 -80.41 60.09
CA TRP A 497 55.48 -80.18 58.97
C TRP A 497 54.33 -81.19 58.90
N GLU A 498 54.59 -82.42 59.32
CA GLU A 498 53.58 -83.50 59.35
C GLU A 498 52.47 -83.22 60.37
N ALA A 499 52.82 -82.75 61.57
CA ALA A 499 51.85 -82.34 62.59
C ALA A 499 51.04 -81.11 62.17
N PHE A 500 51.65 -80.20 61.39
CA PHE A 500 50.96 -79.06 60.77
C PHE A 500 49.91 -79.51 59.74
N LEU A 501 50.26 -80.47 58.87
CA LEU A 501 49.33 -81.02 57.88
C LEU A 501 48.13 -81.70 58.54
N GLU A 502 48.35 -82.48 59.59
CA GLU A 502 47.27 -83.17 60.30
C GLU A 502 46.30 -82.18 60.97
N LYS A 503 46.82 -81.13 61.61
CA LYS A 503 45.99 -80.06 62.20
C LYS A 503 45.26 -79.19 61.18
N THR A 504 45.80 -79.04 59.97
CA THR A 504 45.21 -78.21 58.90
C THR A 504 44.27 -78.97 57.97
N ALA A 505 44.30 -80.30 57.96
CA ALA A 505 43.51 -81.14 57.05
C ALA A 505 42.00 -80.88 57.15
N GLN A 506 41.43 -80.77 58.36
CA GLN A 506 39.99 -80.56 58.54
C GLN A 506 39.54 -79.15 58.09
N PRO A 507 40.19 -78.04 58.50
CA PRO A 507 39.87 -76.70 57.97
C PRO A 507 40.07 -76.58 56.45
N LEU A 508 41.09 -77.23 55.89
CA LEU A 508 41.41 -77.21 54.47
C LEU A 508 40.35 -77.95 53.63
N ASN A 509 39.85 -79.09 54.12
CA ASN A 509 38.72 -79.78 53.52
C ASN A 509 37.42 -78.95 53.60
N ALA A 510 37.17 -78.28 54.73
CA ALA A 510 36.01 -77.37 54.84
C ALA A 510 36.09 -76.21 53.84
N LEU A 511 37.30 -75.65 53.63
CA LEU A 511 37.56 -74.61 52.64
C LEU A 511 37.39 -75.12 51.20
N ARG A 512 37.88 -76.33 50.88
CA ARG A 512 37.69 -76.99 49.59
C ARG A 512 36.21 -77.24 49.28
N THR A 513 35.41 -77.64 50.27
CA THR A 513 33.96 -77.81 50.11
C THR A 513 33.27 -76.48 49.81
N LYS A 514 33.62 -75.39 50.53
CA LYS A 514 33.09 -74.04 50.23
C LYS A 514 33.47 -73.57 48.82
N TRP A 515 34.70 -73.85 48.38
CA TRP A 515 35.16 -73.56 47.02
C TRP A 515 34.41 -74.36 45.96
N TRP A 516 34.20 -75.67 46.17
CA TRP A 516 33.47 -76.52 45.23
C TRP A 516 32.01 -76.06 45.06
N VAL A 517 31.35 -75.66 46.15
CA VAL A 517 29.99 -75.09 46.08
C VAL A 517 29.96 -73.81 45.24
N ALA A 518 31.01 -72.97 45.31
CA ALA A 518 31.12 -71.79 44.46
C ALA A 518 31.36 -72.13 42.98
N VAL A 519 32.13 -73.18 42.68
CA VAL A 519 32.31 -73.71 41.31
C VAL A 519 30.98 -74.21 40.74
N GLU A 520 30.25 -75.03 41.49
CA GLU A 520 28.92 -75.54 41.09
C GLU A 520 27.91 -74.42 40.88
N SER A 521 27.88 -73.44 41.79
CA SER A 521 27.01 -72.27 41.67
C SER A 521 27.33 -71.45 40.42
N SER A 522 28.62 -71.32 40.08
CA SER A 522 29.06 -70.58 38.89
C SER A 522 28.71 -71.31 37.59
N LEU A 523 28.84 -72.63 37.56
CA LEU A 523 28.41 -73.46 36.43
C LEU A 523 26.89 -73.44 36.23
N ALA A 524 26.11 -73.51 37.31
CA ALA A 524 24.65 -73.41 37.27
C ALA A 524 24.20 -72.03 36.79
N ALA A 525 24.84 -70.96 37.27
CA ALA A 525 24.55 -69.60 36.83
C ALA A 525 24.87 -69.42 35.33
N ALA A 526 26.02 -69.92 34.86
CA ALA A 526 26.39 -69.91 33.44
C ALA A 526 25.35 -70.65 32.57
N GLN A 527 24.84 -71.79 33.05
CA GLN A 527 23.80 -72.54 32.35
C GLN A 527 22.49 -71.74 32.20
N ASP A 528 22.03 -71.11 33.28
CA ASP A 528 20.78 -70.33 33.27
C ASP A 528 20.90 -69.07 32.41
N ALA A 529 22.07 -68.42 32.42
CA ALA A 529 22.41 -67.27 31.56
C ALA A 529 22.14 -67.57 30.09
N GLU A 530 22.77 -68.64 29.61
CA GLU A 530 22.80 -68.95 28.19
C GLU A 530 21.47 -69.57 27.76
N LEU A 531 20.78 -70.30 28.64
CA LEU A 531 19.40 -70.72 28.39
C LEU A 531 18.44 -69.53 28.25
N LYS A 532 18.59 -68.49 29.08
CA LYS A 532 17.80 -67.25 28.94
C LYS A 532 18.11 -66.53 27.64
N LYS A 533 19.39 -66.46 27.26
CA LYS A 533 19.82 -65.86 25.99
C LYS A 533 19.26 -66.63 24.79
N LEU A 534 19.37 -67.96 24.78
CA LEU A 534 18.77 -68.82 23.75
C LEU A 534 17.24 -68.63 23.65
N LYS A 535 16.54 -68.41 24.78
CA LYS A 535 15.11 -68.06 24.78
C LYS A 535 14.83 -66.66 24.21
N CYS A 536 15.71 -65.69 24.44
CA CYS A 536 15.59 -64.35 23.84
C CYS A 536 15.90 -64.37 22.34
N ASP A 537 16.91 -65.14 21.91
CA ASP A 537 17.27 -65.29 20.50
C ASP A 537 16.16 -66.02 19.73
N LYS A 538 15.50 -67.02 20.35
CA LYS A 538 14.25 -67.62 19.83
C LYS A 538 13.17 -66.57 19.53
N LYS A 539 13.08 -65.48 20.31
CA LYS A 539 12.12 -64.39 20.06
C LYS A 539 12.59 -63.39 18.99
N ARG A 540 13.89 -63.29 18.73
CA ARG A 540 14.48 -62.31 17.81
C ARG A 540 14.50 -62.77 16.35
N ASP A 541 14.51 -64.08 16.11
CA ASP A 541 14.58 -64.71 14.79
C ASP A 541 13.20 -64.77 14.08
N ASN A 542 12.47 -63.64 14.07
CA ASN A 542 11.10 -63.54 13.56
C ASN A 542 11.03 -62.87 12.17
N THR A 543 12.14 -62.30 11.70
CA THR A 543 12.21 -61.46 10.50
C THR A 543 12.02 -62.25 9.20
N GLU A 544 12.54 -63.48 9.13
CA GLU A 544 12.36 -64.35 7.95
C GLU A 544 10.90 -64.81 7.78
N TRP A 545 10.18 -64.98 8.89
CA TRP A 545 8.77 -65.36 8.88
C TRP A 545 7.89 -64.23 8.34
N TYR A 546 8.07 -63.00 8.87
CA TYR A 546 7.32 -61.82 8.41
C TYR A 546 7.48 -61.58 6.90
N GLU A 547 8.66 -61.82 6.35
CA GLU A 547 8.92 -61.56 4.93
C GLU A 547 8.29 -62.63 4.03
N ARG A 548 8.18 -63.89 4.49
CA ARG A 548 7.44 -64.93 3.77
C ARG A 548 5.93 -64.73 3.84
N GLU A 549 5.39 -64.30 5.00
CA GLU A 549 3.97 -63.96 5.14
C GLU A 549 3.59 -62.79 4.21
N LYS A 550 4.43 -61.76 4.17
CA LYS A 550 4.26 -60.58 3.31
C LYS A 550 4.18 -60.94 1.83
N VAL A 551 5.00 -61.89 1.35
CA VAL A 551 4.95 -62.35 -0.04
C VAL A 551 3.62 -63.04 -0.37
N ILE A 552 3.09 -63.88 0.53
CA ILE A 552 1.79 -64.54 0.32
C ILE A 552 0.65 -63.53 0.29
N MET A 553 0.66 -62.59 1.25
CA MET A 553 -0.35 -61.53 1.32
C MET A 553 -0.29 -60.61 0.09
N GLN A 554 0.91 -60.30 -0.39
CA GLN A 554 1.09 -59.50 -1.60
C GLN A 554 0.55 -60.21 -2.84
N ASN A 555 0.84 -61.51 -3.01
CA ASN A 555 0.33 -62.29 -4.14
C ASN A 555 -1.21 -62.34 -4.16
N LYS A 556 -1.84 -62.51 -2.99
CA LYS A 556 -3.31 -62.51 -2.88
C LYS A 556 -3.92 -61.13 -3.08
N LEU A 557 -3.25 -60.07 -2.63
CA LEU A 557 -3.68 -58.70 -2.91
C LEU A 557 -3.59 -58.40 -4.42
N ASP A 558 -2.54 -58.85 -5.09
CA ASP A 558 -2.40 -58.66 -6.54
C ASP A 558 -3.46 -59.44 -7.34
N GLU A 559 -3.91 -60.60 -6.85
CA GLU A 559 -5.07 -61.31 -7.39
C GLU A 559 -6.35 -60.47 -7.24
N LEU A 560 -6.63 -59.95 -6.04
CA LEU A 560 -7.77 -59.05 -5.78
C LEU A 560 -7.72 -57.78 -6.64
N ARG A 561 -6.53 -57.17 -6.80
CA ARG A 561 -6.32 -55.99 -7.64
C ARG A 561 -6.71 -56.25 -9.09
N LYS A 562 -6.33 -57.41 -9.63
CA LYS A 562 -6.72 -57.83 -10.99
C LYS A 562 -8.22 -58.01 -11.11
N THR A 563 -8.87 -58.62 -10.12
CA THR A 563 -10.33 -58.80 -10.10
C THR A 563 -11.06 -57.46 -10.06
N LEU A 564 -10.67 -56.55 -9.16
CA LEU A 564 -11.26 -55.20 -9.04
C LEU A 564 -11.05 -54.32 -10.28
N LEU A 565 -9.93 -54.54 -10.99
CA LEU A 565 -9.63 -53.88 -12.27
C LEU A 565 -10.27 -54.57 -13.47
N SER A 566 -10.87 -55.75 -13.33
CA SER A 566 -11.50 -56.46 -14.46
C SER A 566 -13.00 -56.14 -14.61
N THR A 567 -13.60 -55.45 -13.62
CA THR A 567 -14.98 -54.99 -13.68
C THR A 567 -15.14 -53.83 -14.68
N ASP A 568 -16.19 -53.89 -15.51
CA ASP A 568 -16.55 -52.81 -16.42
C ASP A 568 -17.20 -51.63 -15.67
N GLY A 569 -16.78 -50.40 -15.92
CA GLY A 569 -17.30 -49.19 -15.26
C GLY A 569 -16.29 -48.04 -15.17
N LEU A 570 -16.69 -46.94 -14.53
CA LEU A 570 -15.83 -45.76 -14.25
C LEU A 570 -14.68 -46.13 -13.31
N LEU A 571 -13.47 -45.60 -13.54
CA LEU A 571 -12.29 -45.92 -12.75
C LEU A 571 -12.20 -45.10 -11.46
N LEU A 572 -12.01 -45.78 -10.33
CA LEU A 572 -11.64 -45.21 -9.04
C LEU A 572 -10.22 -45.70 -8.68
N THR A 573 -9.22 -44.83 -8.77
CA THR A 573 -7.86 -45.12 -8.30
C THR A 573 -7.74 -44.79 -6.82
N VAL A 574 -7.18 -45.72 -6.03
CA VAL A 574 -7.08 -45.57 -4.57
C VAL A 574 -5.70 -45.97 -4.09
N ASN A 575 -5.06 -45.07 -3.35
CA ASN A 575 -3.87 -45.31 -2.56
C ASN A 575 -4.23 -45.13 -1.07
N ALA A 576 -3.69 -45.99 -0.21
CA ALA A 576 -3.94 -45.93 1.22
C ALA A 576 -2.67 -46.15 2.02
N HIS A 577 -2.51 -45.38 3.10
CA HIS A 577 -1.40 -45.52 4.03
C HIS A 577 -1.84 -45.31 5.47
N THR A 578 -1.20 -46.02 6.40
CA THR A 578 -1.49 -45.94 7.84
C THR A 578 -0.58 -44.92 8.51
N ARG A 579 -1.15 -43.96 9.26
CA ARG A 579 -0.39 -42.96 10.04
C ARG A 579 -0.81 -43.01 11.52
N GLY A 580 0.07 -43.43 12.42
CA GLY A 580 -0.23 -43.52 13.86
C GLY A 580 -1.14 -44.70 14.26
N ARG A 581 -1.74 -44.65 15.47
CA ARG A 581 -2.58 -45.73 16.04
C ARG A 581 -3.89 -45.93 15.24
N GLY A 582 -3.83 -46.70 14.14
CA GLY A 582 -5.02 -47.23 13.48
C GLY A 582 -5.79 -46.29 12.55
N VAL A 583 -5.22 -45.16 12.13
CA VAL A 583 -5.84 -44.25 11.15
C VAL A 583 -5.34 -44.57 9.75
N VAL A 584 -6.27 -44.74 8.81
CA VAL A 584 -5.99 -44.98 7.38
C VAL A 584 -6.33 -43.72 6.60
N HIS A 585 -5.35 -43.14 5.91
CA HIS A 585 -5.59 -42.08 4.95
C HIS A 585 -5.68 -42.67 3.54
N CYS A 586 -6.72 -42.26 2.82
CA CYS A 586 -6.99 -42.66 1.44
C CYS A 586 -6.88 -41.43 0.55
N ASP A 587 -6.07 -41.54 -0.50
CA ASP A 587 -5.88 -40.53 -1.55
C ASP A 587 -5.98 -41.20 -2.93
N GLY A 588 -6.60 -40.52 -3.89
CA GLY A 588 -6.83 -41.12 -5.19
C GLY A 588 -7.63 -40.25 -6.13
N SER A 589 -8.11 -40.84 -7.22
CA SER A 589 -8.92 -40.14 -8.20
C SER A 589 -10.12 -40.96 -8.68
N ARG A 590 -11.23 -40.30 -8.96
CA ARG A 590 -12.51 -40.90 -9.35
C ARG A 590 -12.95 -40.36 -10.69
N GLU A 591 -13.25 -41.25 -11.62
CA GLU A 591 -13.92 -40.89 -12.87
C GLU A 591 -15.42 -40.64 -12.61
N VAL A 592 -15.91 -39.49 -13.06
CA VAL A 592 -17.32 -39.11 -12.98
C VAL A 592 -17.80 -38.61 -14.34
N HIS A 593 -19.08 -38.84 -14.64
CA HIS A 593 -19.73 -38.18 -15.77
C HIS A 593 -19.92 -36.70 -15.44
N ALA A 594 -19.09 -35.84 -16.03
CA ALA A 594 -19.22 -34.40 -15.84
C ALA A 594 -20.28 -33.83 -16.80
N ALA A 595 -21.18 -33.02 -16.26
CA ALA A 595 -22.10 -32.21 -17.06
C ALA A 595 -21.32 -31.20 -17.94
N SER A 596 -21.92 -30.79 -19.05
CA SER A 596 -21.33 -29.79 -19.93
C SER A 596 -21.01 -28.50 -19.16
N THR A 597 -19.75 -28.06 -19.18
CA THR A 597 -19.31 -26.85 -18.48
C THR A 597 -18.92 -25.79 -19.50
N ALA A 598 -19.50 -24.59 -19.37
CA ALA A 598 -19.12 -23.44 -20.19
C ALA A 598 -17.80 -22.82 -19.71
N PHE A 599 -17.05 -22.22 -20.63
CA PHE A 599 -15.78 -21.58 -20.34
C PHE A 599 -15.49 -20.42 -21.29
N LEU A 600 -14.63 -19.51 -20.84
CA LEU A 600 -14.16 -18.37 -21.60
C LEU A 600 -12.69 -18.58 -21.97
N ASP A 601 -12.38 -18.57 -23.26
CA ASP A 601 -11.01 -18.40 -23.73
C ASP A 601 -10.77 -16.90 -23.96
N ILE A 602 -9.76 -16.34 -23.30
CA ILE A 602 -9.41 -14.92 -23.41
C ILE A 602 -8.24 -14.77 -24.36
N VAL A 603 -8.42 -13.93 -25.39
CA VAL A 603 -7.41 -13.64 -26.40
C VAL A 603 -7.15 -12.15 -26.38
N LYS A 604 -5.88 -11.77 -26.14
CA LYS A 604 -5.43 -10.39 -26.27
C LYS A 604 -5.18 -10.09 -27.75
N LEU A 605 -5.63 -8.92 -28.19
CA LEU A 605 -5.39 -8.42 -29.52
C LEU A 605 -4.13 -7.54 -29.49
N ASP A 606 -3.20 -7.77 -30.40
CA ASP A 606 -2.05 -6.88 -30.61
C ASP A 606 -2.38 -5.93 -31.77
N ALA A 607 -2.50 -4.65 -31.43
CA ALA A 607 -2.82 -3.58 -32.37
C ALA A 607 -1.61 -2.67 -32.64
N ASN A 608 -0.43 -2.96 -32.10
CA ASN A 608 0.75 -2.10 -32.24
C ASN A 608 1.49 -2.36 -33.56
N ASP A 609 0.91 -1.97 -34.69
CA ASP A 609 1.65 -1.83 -35.94
C ASP A 609 1.19 -0.57 -36.69
N ARG A 610 2.12 0.38 -36.85
CA ARG A 610 1.95 1.57 -37.71
C ARG A 610 2.25 1.26 -39.19
N GLU A 611 2.61 0.04 -39.56
CA GLU A 611 3.01 -0.31 -40.93
C GLU A 611 2.32 -1.57 -41.46
N GLY A 612 1.75 -1.44 -42.65
CA GLY A 612 0.96 -2.45 -43.36
C GLY A 612 1.74 -3.65 -43.89
N ASN A 613 2.52 -4.32 -43.05
CA ASN A 613 3.11 -5.62 -43.39
C ASN A 613 2.10 -6.74 -43.17
N LEU A 614 1.49 -7.19 -44.27
CA LEU A 614 0.45 -8.22 -44.32
C LEU A 614 0.95 -9.62 -43.87
N GLU A 615 2.27 -9.83 -43.81
CA GLU A 615 2.90 -11.14 -43.50
C GLU A 615 2.85 -11.54 -42.01
N HIS A 616 2.39 -10.67 -41.10
CA HIS A 616 2.38 -10.94 -39.65
C HIS A 616 0.99 -11.03 -38.99
N ALA A 617 -0.09 -11.25 -39.75
CA ALA A 617 -1.44 -11.39 -39.20
C ALA A 617 -1.57 -12.45 -38.07
N ALA A 618 -0.80 -13.54 -38.14
CA ALA A 618 -0.78 -14.60 -37.12
C ALA A 618 -0.13 -14.21 -35.78
N ARG A 619 0.63 -13.10 -35.72
CA ARG A 619 1.23 -12.58 -34.46
C ARG A 619 0.32 -11.60 -33.73
N ARG A 620 -0.82 -11.20 -34.31
CA ARG A 620 -1.73 -10.18 -33.75
C ARG A 620 -2.68 -10.68 -32.66
N GLN A 621 -2.57 -11.95 -32.27
CA GLN A 621 -3.43 -12.57 -31.26
C GLN A 621 -2.58 -13.35 -30.27
N GLU A 622 -2.72 -13.04 -28.99
CA GLU A 622 -2.06 -13.77 -27.89
C GLU A 622 -3.13 -14.45 -27.04
N ALA A 623 -3.17 -15.79 -27.07
CA ALA A 623 -4.05 -16.55 -26.18
C ALA A 623 -3.56 -16.43 -24.74
N LEU A 624 -4.31 -15.72 -23.89
CA LEU A 624 -3.94 -15.48 -22.51
C LEU A 624 -4.19 -16.72 -21.65
N GLY A 625 -5.36 -17.33 -21.76
CA GLY A 625 -5.72 -18.52 -21.00
C GLY A 625 -7.21 -18.77 -20.94
N ARG A 626 -7.58 -19.80 -20.18
CA ARG A 626 -8.96 -20.29 -20.06
C ARG A 626 -9.52 -20.06 -18.66
N LEU A 627 -10.71 -19.47 -18.59
CA LEU A 627 -11.50 -19.29 -17.37
C LEU A 627 -12.72 -20.21 -17.36
N MET A 628 -12.92 -20.96 -16.27
CA MET A 628 -14.07 -21.86 -16.14
C MET A 628 -15.27 -21.10 -15.57
N LEU A 629 -16.41 -21.15 -16.25
CA LEU A 629 -17.64 -20.55 -15.71
C LEU A 629 -18.30 -21.54 -14.74
N ARG A 630 -18.64 -21.06 -13.55
CA ARG A 630 -19.31 -21.89 -12.56
C ARG A 630 -20.81 -22.00 -12.90
N PRO A 631 -21.43 -23.19 -12.83
CA PRO A 631 -22.84 -23.36 -13.21
C PRO A 631 -23.83 -22.57 -12.34
N ASP A 632 -23.43 -22.21 -11.12
CA ASP A 632 -24.23 -21.51 -10.10
C ASP A 632 -24.06 -19.98 -10.12
N GLU A 633 -23.17 -19.46 -10.96
CA GLU A 633 -22.89 -18.03 -11.08
C GLU A 633 -23.25 -17.52 -12.49
N ARG A 634 -24.02 -16.43 -12.57
CA ARG A 634 -24.29 -15.71 -13.82
C ARG A 634 -23.15 -14.71 -14.08
N HIS A 635 -22.55 -14.77 -15.25
CA HIS A 635 -21.59 -13.76 -15.69
C HIS A 635 -22.28 -12.42 -15.99
N VAL A 636 -21.77 -11.31 -15.43
CA VAL A 636 -22.31 -9.95 -15.65
C VAL A 636 -21.41 -9.15 -16.58
N ALA A 637 -20.13 -9.00 -16.22
CA ALA A 637 -19.14 -8.24 -17.00
C ALA A 637 -17.71 -8.72 -16.73
N MET A 638 -16.79 -8.43 -17.65
CA MET A 638 -15.36 -8.65 -17.49
C MET A 638 -14.57 -7.48 -18.07
N PHE A 639 -13.54 -7.04 -17.35
CA PHE A 639 -12.71 -5.91 -17.73
C PHE A 639 -11.23 -6.27 -17.68
N THR A 640 -10.45 -5.86 -18.68
CA THR A 640 -8.99 -6.05 -18.70
C THR A 640 -8.31 -4.99 -17.82
N VAL A 641 -7.38 -5.38 -16.94
CA VAL A 641 -6.81 -4.44 -15.94
C VAL A 641 -5.29 -4.32 -15.99
N LYS A 642 -4.55 -5.42 -15.86
CA LYS A 642 -3.09 -5.46 -15.98
C LYS A 642 -2.72 -6.45 -17.08
N VAL A 643 -1.50 -6.36 -17.59
CA VAL A 643 -0.98 -7.33 -18.56
C VAL A 643 -1.24 -8.77 -18.06
N ARG A 644 -1.99 -9.56 -18.86
CA ARG A 644 -2.46 -10.92 -18.53
C ARG A 644 -3.35 -11.03 -17.28
N SER A 645 -4.12 -10.00 -16.95
CA SER A 645 -5.07 -9.99 -15.84
C SER A 645 -6.41 -9.32 -16.22
N ALA A 646 -7.49 -9.76 -15.60
CA ALA A 646 -8.83 -9.21 -15.77
C ALA A 646 -9.61 -9.20 -14.44
N VAL A 647 -10.61 -8.34 -14.34
CA VAL A 647 -11.61 -8.35 -13.27
C VAL A 647 -12.90 -8.92 -13.84
N GLN A 648 -13.48 -9.90 -13.14
CA GLN A 648 -14.76 -10.51 -13.50
C GLN A 648 -15.82 -10.14 -12.46
N VAL A 649 -16.97 -9.70 -12.94
CA VAL A 649 -18.18 -9.50 -12.15
C VAL A 649 -19.15 -10.65 -12.40
N CYS A 650 -19.53 -11.34 -11.33
CA CYS A 650 -20.49 -12.44 -11.36
C CYS A 650 -21.63 -12.19 -10.38
N ALA A 651 -22.85 -12.62 -10.72
CA ALA A 651 -24.01 -12.62 -9.84
C ALA A 651 -24.40 -14.07 -9.48
N GLY A 652 -24.31 -14.41 -8.20
CA GLY A 652 -24.90 -15.63 -7.63
C GLY A 652 -26.35 -15.43 -7.22
N LYS A 653 -26.97 -16.45 -6.60
CA LYS A 653 -28.40 -16.45 -6.22
C LYS A 653 -28.85 -15.22 -5.40
N GLU A 654 -27.98 -14.69 -4.53
CA GLU A 654 -28.28 -13.52 -3.68
C GLU A 654 -27.09 -12.56 -3.51
N ARG A 655 -25.95 -12.82 -4.18
CA ARG A 655 -24.73 -12.02 -3.98
C ARG A 655 -24.00 -11.77 -5.28
N MET A 656 -23.57 -10.53 -5.49
CA MET A 656 -22.57 -10.19 -6.49
C MET A 656 -21.17 -10.51 -5.96
N CYS A 657 -20.29 -10.98 -6.83
CA CYS A 657 -18.91 -11.31 -6.54
C CYS A 657 -18.01 -10.65 -7.59
N VAL A 658 -17.02 -9.91 -7.12
CA VAL A 658 -15.97 -9.32 -7.96
C VAL A 658 -14.71 -10.15 -7.76
N LYS A 659 -14.18 -10.71 -8.85
CA LYS A 659 -13.03 -11.61 -8.84
C LYS A 659 -11.89 -11.02 -9.67
N PHE A 660 -10.68 -11.09 -9.13
CA PHE A 660 -9.45 -10.88 -9.87
C PHE A 660 -9.06 -12.19 -10.56
N ILE A 661 -8.77 -12.10 -11.86
CA ILE A 661 -8.40 -13.22 -12.72
C ILE A 661 -6.98 -12.96 -13.24
N TYR A 662 -6.08 -13.90 -13.01
CA TYR A 662 -4.71 -13.85 -13.54
C TYR A 662 -4.48 -15.02 -14.50
N PHE A 663 -3.86 -14.74 -15.64
CA PHE A 663 -3.58 -15.70 -16.70
C PHE A 663 -2.07 -16.01 -16.76
N PRO A 664 -1.61 -17.13 -16.17
CA PRO A 664 -0.19 -17.47 -16.15
C PRO A 664 0.37 -17.62 -17.57
N PRO A 665 1.63 -17.22 -17.84
CA PRO A 665 2.27 -17.47 -19.12
C PRO A 665 2.39 -18.98 -19.38
N SER A 666 2.02 -19.43 -20.58
CA SER A 666 2.19 -20.81 -21.03
C SER A 666 3.33 -20.88 -22.05
N ASN A 667 4.25 -21.83 -21.87
CA ASN A 667 5.29 -22.13 -22.86
C ASN A 667 4.80 -23.08 -23.96
N ASP A 668 3.57 -23.60 -23.85
CA ASP A 668 3.01 -24.59 -24.77
C ASP A 668 1.86 -23.96 -25.58
N SER A 669 2.10 -23.75 -26.87
CA SER A 669 1.12 -23.14 -27.80
C SER A 669 -0.11 -24.01 -28.04
N ARG A 670 -0.10 -25.29 -27.60
CA ARG A 670 -1.22 -26.23 -27.76
C ARG A 670 -2.16 -26.27 -26.57
N HIS A 671 -1.76 -25.72 -25.42
CA HIS A 671 -2.54 -25.77 -24.19
C HIS A 671 -2.66 -24.38 -23.55
N SER A 672 -3.86 -23.81 -23.60
CA SER A 672 -4.21 -22.58 -22.88
C SER A 672 -4.03 -22.79 -21.37
N SER A 673 -3.23 -21.96 -20.72
CA SER A 673 -3.05 -22.01 -19.27
C SER A 673 -4.38 -21.76 -18.55
N ARG A 674 -4.60 -22.46 -17.44
CA ARG A 674 -5.79 -22.26 -16.61
C ARG A 674 -5.63 -20.97 -15.81
N ALA A 675 -6.64 -20.11 -15.85
CA ALA A 675 -6.66 -18.88 -15.07
C ALA A 675 -6.71 -19.18 -13.57
N SER A 676 -6.00 -18.37 -12.78
CA SER A 676 -6.15 -18.35 -11.32
C SER A 676 -7.12 -17.27 -10.90
N GLU A 677 -8.08 -17.63 -10.04
CA GLU A 677 -9.16 -16.74 -9.58
C GLU A 677 -8.94 -16.36 -8.11
N ARG A 678 -9.16 -15.09 -7.77
CA ARG A 678 -9.21 -14.60 -6.38
C ARG A 678 -10.42 -13.68 -6.21
N THR A 679 -11.31 -13.99 -5.26
CA THR A 679 -12.40 -13.09 -4.90
C THR A 679 -11.85 -11.84 -4.22
N ILE A 680 -12.19 -10.66 -4.73
CA ILE A 680 -11.85 -9.35 -4.17
C ILE A 680 -12.92 -8.96 -3.13
N ARG A 681 -14.20 -8.96 -3.54
CA ARG A 681 -15.31 -8.52 -2.70
C ARG A 681 -16.63 -9.20 -3.09
N THR A 682 -17.55 -9.30 -2.13
CA THR A 682 -18.92 -9.78 -2.36
C THR A 682 -19.93 -8.77 -1.84
N PHE A 683 -21.02 -8.58 -2.58
CA PHE A 683 -22.08 -7.61 -2.28
C PHE A 683 -23.44 -8.29 -2.24
N GLY A 684 -24.40 -7.69 -1.53
CA GLY A 684 -25.78 -8.21 -1.43
C GLY A 684 -26.70 -7.82 -2.59
N ARG A 685 -26.41 -6.76 -3.33
CA ARG A 685 -27.20 -6.34 -4.52
C ARG A 685 -26.60 -6.94 -5.78
N THR A 686 -27.45 -7.38 -6.70
CA THR A 686 -27.04 -7.93 -8.00
C THR A 686 -27.11 -6.82 -9.07
N PRO A 687 -25.97 -6.42 -9.66
CA PRO A 687 -25.97 -5.38 -10.68
C PRO A 687 -26.54 -5.92 -12.00
N SER A 688 -27.18 -5.03 -12.77
CA SER A 688 -27.61 -5.30 -14.14
C SER A 688 -26.52 -4.96 -15.14
N LEU A 689 -25.85 -3.83 -14.96
CA LEU A 689 -24.79 -3.31 -15.83
C LEU A 689 -23.60 -2.85 -14.99
N CYS A 690 -22.41 -2.95 -15.58
CA CYS A 690 -21.18 -2.46 -14.99
C CYS A 690 -20.35 -1.78 -16.08
N ASP A 691 -19.59 -0.77 -15.67
CA ASP A 691 -18.55 -0.17 -16.50
C ASP A 691 -17.28 0.07 -15.69
N TYR A 692 -16.14 0.16 -16.38
CA TYR A 692 -14.81 0.27 -15.79
C TYR A 692 -13.97 1.33 -16.49
N ASP A 693 -13.44 2.24 -15.69
CA ASP A 693 -12.41 3.19 -16.08
C ASP A 693 -11.04 2.65 -15.66
N ALA A 694 -10.23 2.32 -16.67
CA ALA A 694 -8.89 1.79 -16.48
C ALA A 694 -7.89 2.86 -16.00
N ARG A 695 -8.06 4.13 -16.37
CA ARG A 695 -7.16 5.23 -16.01
C ARG A 695 -7.21 5.47 -14.50
N ASN A 696 -8.42 5.67 -13.97
CA ASN A 696 -8.64 5.92 -12.55
C ASN A 696 -8.81 4.66 -11.68
N ARG A 697 -8.80 3.46 -12.29
CA ARG A 697 -9.10 2.18 -11.65
C ARG A 697 -10.44 2.20 -10.90
N MET A 698 -11.43 2.84 -11.50
CA MET A 698 -12.77 2.97 -10.94
C MET A 698 -13.75 2.07 -11.68
N MET A 699 -14.71 1.51 -10.97
CA MET A 699 -15.76 0.66 -11.53
C MET A 699 -17.11 1.13 -11.01
N THR A 700 -18.06 1.22 -11.92
CA THR A 700 -19.44 1.55 -11.59
C THR A 700 -20.34 0.33 -11.79
N CYS A 701 -21.34 0.19 -10.93
CA CYS A 701 -22.29 -0.92 -10.95
C CYS A 701 -23.70 -0.38 -10.79
N LEU A 702 -24.50 -0.52 -11.83
CA LEU A 702 -25.91 -0.16 -11.83
C LEU A 702 -26.74 -1.28 -11.19
N SER A 703 -27.58 -0.93 -10.22
CA SER A 703 -28.50 -1.83 -9.51
C SER A 703 -29.89 -1.22 -9.42
N LYS A 704 -30.82 -1.63 -10.31
CA LYS A 704 -32.21 -1.12 -10.43
C LYS A 704 -32.33 0.42 -10.44
N ASP A 705 -32.22 1.04 -9.28
CA ASP A 705 -32.47 2.47 -9.04
C ASP A 705 -31.24 3.20 -8.45
N SER A 706 -30.12 2.50 -8.22
CA SER A 706 -28.88 3.12 -7.73
C SER A 706 -27.64 2.71 -8.52
N VAL A 707 -26.67 3.62 -8.56
CA VAL A 707 -25.34 3.39 -9.13
C VAL A 707 -24.31 3.42 -8.03
N ALA A 708 -23.61 2.31 -7.82
CA ALA A 708 -22.52 2.22 -6.85
C ALA A 708 -21.16 2.34 -7.55
N ILE A 709 -20.32 3.24 -7.05
CA ILE A 709 -19.00 3.54 -7.61
C ILE A 709 -17.93 3.01 -6.65
N PHE A 710 -16.95 2.31 -7.21
CA PHE A 710 -15.90 1.62 -6.48
C PHE A 710 -14.52 1.97 -7.03
N LYS A 711 -13.52 2.10 -6.16
CA LYS A 711 -12.11 2.29 -6.54
C LYS A 711 -11.29 1.07 -6.14
N PHE A 712 -10.46 0.58 -7.05
CA PHE A 712 -9.51 -0.48 -6.76
C PHE A 712 -8.20 0.07 -6.23
N ASP A 713 -7.58 -0.68 -5.30
CA ASP A 713 -6.17 -0.46 -4.99
C ASP A 713 -5.29 -0.86 -6.19
N GLU A 714 -4.05 -0.38 -6.21
CA GLU A 714 -3.12 -0.62 -7.32
C GLU A 714 -2.87 -2.13 -7.56
N ALA A 715 -2.95 -2.95 -6.51
CA ALA A 715 -2.73 -4.39 -6.57
C ALA A 715 -3.99 -5.21 -6.91
N PHE A 716 -5.15 -4.58 -7.10
CA PHE A 716 -6.47 -5.21 -7.26
C PHE A 716 -6.75 -6.28 -6.18
N LYS A 717 -6.26 -6.03 -4.96
CA LYS A 717 -6.46 -6.85 -3.76
C LYS A 717 -7.68 -6.38 -3.00
N ASN A 718 -7.87 -5.06 -2.92
CA ASN A 718 -8.95 -4.42 -2.21
C ASN A 718 -9.74 -3.51 -3.14
N MET A 719 -10.97 -3.25 -2.75
CA MET A 719 -11.85 -2.33 -3.47
C MET A 719 -12.74 -1.60 -2.47
N GLU A 720 -12.70 -0.27 -2.49
CA GLU A 720 -13.48 0.61 -1.63
C GLU A 720 -14.70 1.16 -2.36
N ARG A 721 -15.76 1.49 -1.63
CA ARG A 721 -16.95 2.13 -2.20
C ARG A 721 -16.79 3.63 -1.99
N ILE A 722 -16.66 4.38 -3.08
CA ILE A 722 -16.52 5.85 -3.04
C ILE A 722 -17.89 6.46 -2.76
N LYS A 723 -18.88 6.11 -3.57
CA LYS A 723 -20.20 6.74 -3.56
C LYS A 723 -21.29 5.78 -4.03
N GLU A 724 -22.51 6.05 -3.61
CA GLU A 724 -23.72 5.44 -4.16
C GLU A 724 -24.68 6.57 -4.53
N ILE A 725 -25.06 6.63 -5.81
CA ILE A 725 -25.94 7.63 -6.38
C ILE A 725 -27.33 7.02 -6.51
N ASP A 726 -28.33 7.66 -5.90
CA ASP A 726 -29.74 7.30 -6.09
C ASP A 726 -30.26 7.99 -7.35
N LEU A 727 -30.53 7.19 -8.39
CA LEU A 727 -30.98 7.71 -9.67
C LEU A 727 -32.40 8.26 -9.60
N GLY A 728 -33.25 7.77 -8.68
CA GLY A 728 -34.60 8.27 -8.51
C GLY A 728 -34.65 9.69 -7.92
N VAL A 729 -33.59 10.12 -7.26
CA VAL A 729 -33.46 11.48 -6.70
C VAL A 729 -32.67 12.39 -7.63
N ARG A 730 -31.62 11.86 -8.27
CA ARG A 730 -30.65 12.67 -9.02
C ARG A 730 -30.91 12.72 -10.51
N SER A 731 -31.42 11.66 -11.13
CA SER A 731 -31.67 11.67 -12.57
C SER A 731 -33.06 12.21 -12.90
N THR A 732 -33.16 12.93 -14.01
CA THR A 732 -34.44 13.36 -14.60
C THR A 732 -34.94 12.38 -15.66
N LEU A 733 -34.20 11.28 -15.93
CA LEU A 733 -34.62 10.23 -16.85
C LEU A 733 -35.77 9.43 -16.25
N THR A 734 -36.78 9.12 -17.06
CA THR A 734 -38.03 8.51 -16.56
C THR A 734 -38.32 7.14 -17.18
N GLU A 735 -37.67 6.78 -18.30
CA GLU A 735 -38.00 5.59 -19.09
C GLU A 735 -37.13 4.38 -18.70
N LEU A 736 -37.56 3.64 -17.67
CA LEU A 736 -36.88 2.41 -17.20
C LEU A 736 -37.16 1.18 -18.10
N PRO A 737 -36.24 0.20 -18.21
CA PRO A 737 -34.95 0.09 -17.50
C PRO A 737 -33.82 0.87 -18.18
N PHE A 738 -32.80 1.23 -17.41
CA PHE A 738 -31.55 1.75 -17.97
C PHE A 738 -30.84 0.70 -18.83
N THR A 739 -30.38 1.13 -20.00
CA THR A 739 -29.86 0.28 -21.08
C THR A 739 -28.34 0.33 -21.17
N ASP A 740 -27.72 1.45 -20.77
CA ASP A 740 -26.27 1.62 -20.80
C ASP A 740 -25.77 2.46 -19.62
N ILE A 741 -24.48 2.27 -19.29
CA ILE A 741 -23.75 3.05 -18.28
C ILE A 741 -22.32 3.26 -18.74
N LEU A 742 -21.87 4.51 -18.70
CA LEU A 742 -20.50 4.90 -19.03
C LEU A 742 -19.91 5.68 -17.85
N LEU A 743 -18.82 5.17 -17.29
CA LEU A 743 -18.00 5.90 -16.34
C LEU A 743 -16.89 6.60 -17.13
N GLN A 744 -16.91 7.92 -17.12
CA GLN A 744 -15.95 8.77 -17.80
C GLN A 744 -15.34 9.73 -16.78
N ASP A 745 -14.10 9.45 -16.37
CA ASP A 745 -13.36 10.26 -15.41
C ASP A 745 -14.17 10.53 -14.12
N SER A 746 -14.60 11.77 -13.86
CA SER A 746 -15.43 12.12 -12.71
C SER A 746 -16.95 12.02 -12.93
N THR A 747 -17.42 11.60 -14.11
CA THR A 747 -18.85 11.65 -14.48
C THR A 747 -19.38 10.27 -14.83
N VAL A 748 -20.54 9.91 -14.28
CA VAL A 748 -21.29 8.71 -14.66
C VAL A 748 -22.41 9.11 -15.60
N TYR A 749 -22.35 8.66 -16.85
CA TYR A 749 -23.47 8.74 -17.77
C TYR A 749 -24.35 7.50 -17.63
N VAL A 750 -25.65 7.73 -17.51
CA VAL A 750 -26.67 6.67 -17.51
C VAL A 750 -27.61 6.90 -18.69
N THR A 751 -27.92 5.83 -19.42
CA THR A 751 -28.84 5.86 -20.57
C THR A 751 -30.10 5.07 -20.26
N ASP A 752 -31.25 5.67 -20.54
CA ASP A 752 -32.55 5.05 -20.32
C ASP A 752 -33.02 4.22 -21.54
N SER A 753 -34.22 3.62 -21.46
CA SER A 753 -34.74 2.79 -22.55
C SER A 753 -35.19 3.58 -23.79
N SER A 754 -35.29 4.90 -23.69
CA SER A 754 -35.60 5.78 -24.82
C SER A 754 -34.35 6.25 -25.58
N GLY A 755 -33.16 5.92 -25.09
CA GLY A 755 -31.88 6.29 -25.71
C GLY A 755 -31.38 7.69 -25.31
N PHE A 756 -32.02 8.32 -24.32
CA PHE A 756 -31.50 9.54 -23.72
C PHE A 756 -30.52 9.22 -22.58
N SER A 757 -29.45 9.99 -22.54
CA SER A 757 -28.39 9.89 -21.55
C SER A 757 -28.35 11.11 -20.64
N GLN A 758 -27.86 10.94 -19.42
CA GLN A 758 -27.59 12.03 -18.50
C GLN A 758 -26.32 11.72 -17.70
N GLY A 759 -25.39 12.67 -17.68
CA GLY A 759 -24.18 12.62 -16.87
C GLY A 759 -24.45 13.10 -15.45
N ILE A 760 -23.87 12.42 -14.47
CA ILE A 760 -23.91 12.79 -13.05
C ILE A 760 -22.46 12.85 -12.55
N ASP A 761 -22.01 14.02 -12.13
CA ASP A 761 -20.66 14.18 -11.57
C ASP A 761 -20.58 13.56 -10.17
N ILE A 762 -19.52 12.79 -9.95
CA ILE A 762 -19.31 11.95 -8.77
C ILE A 762 -18.97 12.80 -7.55
N HIS A 763 -18.36 13.98 -7.73
CA HIS A 763 -17.90 14.82 -6.62
C HIS A 763 -18.99 15.80 -6.16
N ASN A 764 -19.65 16.48 -7.09
CA ASN A 764 -20.58 17.56 -6.77
C ASN A 764 -22.07 17.23 -6.97
N ASP A 765 -22.42 16.02 -7.43
CA ASP A 765 -23.79 15.58 -7.74
C ASP A 765 -24.50 16.43 -8.81
N GLN A 766 -23.76 17.20 -9.61
CA GLN A 766 -24.34 17.95 -10.71
C GLN A 766 -24.77 17.01 -11.83
N THR A 767 -25.91 17.36 -12.42
CA THR A 767 -26.48 16.63 -13.54
C THR A 767 -26.27 17.43 -14.81
N SER A 768 -25.84 16.76 -15.87
CA SER A 768 -25.82 17.34 -17.20
C SER A 768 -27.25 17.57 -17.69
N ASN A 769 -27.37 18.39 -18.74
CA ASN A 769 -28.58 18.36 -19.56
C ASN A 769 -28.82 16.94 -20.09
N VAL A 770 -30.08 16.59 -20.30
CA VAL A 770 -30.43 15.35 -21.01
C VAL A 770 -29.93 15.49 -22.44
N LEU A 771 -29.15 14.50 -22.87
CA LEU A 771 -28.44 14.49 -24.14
C LEU A 771 -28.72 13.19 -24.88
N SER A 772 -28.76 13.26 -26.20
CA SER A 772 -28.80 12.08 -27.06
C SER A 772 -27.56 12.11 -27.92
N VAL A 773 -26.79 11.02 -27.89
CA VAL A 773 -25.64 10.88 -28.80
C VAL A 773 -26.15 10.64 -30.23
N HIS A 774 -27.34 10.04 -30.35
CA HIS A 774 -27.96 9.74 -31.64
C HIS A 774 -28.69 10.95 -32.22
N ALA A 775 -28.36 11.33 -33.44
CA ALA A 775 -28.93 12.49 -34.13
C ALA A 775 -30.38 12.27 -34.62
N GLY A 776 -30.89 11.03 -34.60
CA GLY A 776 -32.20 10.68 -35.17
C GLY A 776 -33.11 9.81 -34.27
N PRO A 777 -34.45 10.01 -34.31
CA PRO A 777 -35.41 9.18 -33.57
C PRO A 777 -35.66 7.78 -34.20
N GLU A 778 -35.17 7.52 -35.41
CA GLU A 778 -35.38 6.26 -36.14
C GLU A 778 -34.17 5.29 -36.10
N THR A 779 -33.03 5.72 -35.54
CA THR A 779 -31.84 4.87 -35.38
C THR A 779 -31.99 3.91 -34.21
N ASN A 780 -31.75 2.62 -34.44
CA ASN A 780 -31.81 1.55 -33.42
C ASN A 780 -30.71 1.75 -32.35
N ALA A 781 -30.95 2.63 -31.38
CA ALA A 781 -30.05 2.92 -30.25
C ALA A 781 -29.89 1.76 -29.26
N ALA A 782 -30.73 0.71 -29.36
CA ALA A 782 -30.80 -0.37 -28.37
C ALA A 782 -29.53 -1.23 -28.24
N ASN A 783 -28.60 -1.17 -29.21
CA ASN A 783 -27.43 -2.04 -29.27
C ASN A 783 -26.08 -1.28 -29.21
N SER A 784 -26.08 0.04 -29.28
CA SER A 784 -24.87 0.86 -29.29
C SER A 784 -24.52 1.34 -27.89
N ARG A 785 -23.34 0.95 -27.40
CA ARG A 785 -22.81 1.46 -26.14
C ARG A 785 -22.06 2.76 -26.35
N MET A 786 -22.18 3.68 -25.42
CA MET A 786 -21.38 4.90 -25.39
C MET A 786 -19.93 4.56 -25.04
N PHE A 787 -19.00 5.27 -25.66
CA PHE A 787 -17.57 5.19 -25.38
C PHE A 787 -16.92 6.56 -25.44
N GLU A 788 -15.77 6.67 -24.78
CA GLU A 788 -14.98 7.90 -24.72
C GLU A 788 -14.13 8.06 -25.99
N LEU A 789 -13.96 9.31 -26.46
CA LEU A 789 -13.08 9.68 -27.55
C LEU A 789 -12.27 10.94 -27.23
N ALA A 790 -11.08 11.03 -27.82
CA ALA A 790 -10.17 12.18 -27.76
C ALA A 790 -9.90 12.65 -26.34
N ASP A 791 -9.33 11.78 -25.49
CA ASP A 791 -8.96 12.08 -24.10
C ASP A 791 -10.07 12.82 -23.32
N ASN A 792 -11.24 12.19 -23.22
CA ASN A 792 -12.42 12.73 -22.56
C ASN A 792 -13.07 13.98 -23.18
N LEU A 793 -12.71 14.41 -24.39
CA LEU A 793 -13.31 15.61 -25.01
C LEU A 793 -14.66 15.34 -25.68
N ALA A 794 -14.93 14.09 -26.08
CA ALA A 794 -16.17 13.72 -26.74
C ALA A 794 -16.70 12.37 -26.26
N VAL A 795 -18.03 12.22 -26.32
CA VAL A 795 -18.72 10.94 -26.11
C VAL A 795 -19.21 10.46 -27.47
N GLY A 796 -18.81 9.24 -27.84
CA GLY A 796 -19.17 8.61 -29.10
C GLY A 796 -20.13 7.43 -28.92
N ALA A 797 -20.96 7.19 -29.92
CA ALA A 797 -21.73 5.97 -30.10
C ALA A 797 -21.67 5.55 -31.59
N VAL A 798 -21.83 4.27 -31.87
CA VAL A 798 -21.91 3.78 -33.26
C VAL A 798 -23.37 3.50 -33.59
N SER A 799 -23.92 4.21 -34.57
CA SER A 799 -25.22 3.90 -35.15
C SER A 799 -25.06 2.97 -36.36
N PHE A 800 -26.11 2.19 -36.64
CA PHE A 800 -26.14 1.27 -37.78
C PHE A 800 -27.33 1.59 -38.66
N VAL A 801 -27.03 1.87 -39.93
CA VAL A 801 -28.05 2.10 -40.95
C VAL A 801 -28.12 0.85 -41.84
N PRO A 802 -29.32 0.25 -42.01
CA PRO A 802 -29.48 -0.87 -42.94
C PRO A 802 -29.26 -0.40 -44.37
N ASP A 803 -28.48 -1.16 -45.12
CA ASP A 803 -28.19 -0.96 -46.54
C ASP A 803 -29.14 -1.81 -47.41
N ASP A 804 -29.29 -1.45 -48.68
CA ASP A 804 -30.21 -2.10 -49.63
C ASP A 804 -29.89 -3.60 -49.83
N ASP A 805 -28.63 -3.99 -49.63
CA ASP A 805 -28.13 -5.37 -49.74
C ASP A 805 -28.43 -6.24 -48.49
N GLY A 806 -29.06 -5.67 -47.45
CA GLY A 806 -29.30 -6.33 -46.17
C GLY A 806 -28.10 -6.36 -45.22
N ALA A 807 -26.99 -5.71 -45.59
CA ALA A 807 -25.87 -5.41 -44.71
C ALA A 807 -26.14 -4.12 -43.91
N PHE A 808 -25.27 -3.80 -42.94
CA PHE A 808 -25.37 -2.59 -42.14
C PHE A 808 -24.14 -1.71 -42.34
N GLU A 809 -24.34 -0.42 -42.58
CA GLU A 809 -23.26 0.56 -42.57
C GLU A 809 -23.19 1.20 -41.18
N GLY A 810 -22.00 1.21 -40.58
CA GLY A 810 -21.78 1.80 -39.26
C GLY A 810 -21.30 3.24 -39.38
N GLU A 811 -21.91 4.12 -38.61
CA GLU A 811 -21.54 5.53 -38.50
C GLU A 811 -21.22 5.87 -37.04
N VAL A 812 -20.12 6.58 -36.81
CA VAL A 812 -19.75 7.05 -35.48
C VAL A 812 -20.34 8.44 -35.30
N GLU A 813 -21.23 8.56 -34.33
CA GLU A 813 -21.84 9.81 -33.92
C GLU A 813 -21.19 10.25 -32.62
N CYS A 814 -20.77 11.51 -32.57
CA CYS A 814 -20.06 12.08 -31.43
C CYS A 814 -20.75 13.35 -30.97
N ILE A 815 -20.74 13.57 -29.65
CA ILE A 815 -21.11 14.84 -29.04
C ILE A 815 -19.93 15.39 -28.25
N SER A 816 -19.77 16.71 -28.26
CA SER A 816 -18.79 17.38 -27.39
C SER A 816 -19.21 17.23 -25.92
N ARG A 817 -18.24 16.97 -25.03
CA ARG A 817 -18.51 16.87 -23.58
C ARG A 817 -18.98 18.19 -22.97
N ASP A 818 -18.41 19.32 -23.41
CA ASP A 818 -18.57 20.60 -22.71
C ASP A 818 -19.91 21.29 -23.00
N ASP A 819 -20.38 21.24 -24.25
CA ASP A 819 -21.60 21.93 -24.69
C ASP A 819 -22.65 20.98 -25.31
N HIS A 820 -22.37 19.68 -25.34
CA HIS A 820 -23.24 18.63 -25.88
C HIS A 820 -23.63 18.86 -27.35
N ARG A 821 -22.85 19.63 -28.12
CA ARG A 821 -23.11 19.80 -29.55
C ARG A 821 -22.73 18.53 -30.33
N HIS A 822 -23.54 18.18 -31.33
CA HIS A 822 -23.20 17.11 -32.26
C HIS A 822 -22.01 17.51 -33.13
N LEU A 823 -21.02 16.64 -33.16
CA LEU A 823 -19.87 16.74 -34.06
C LEU A 823 -20.22 16.06 -35.40
N PRO A 824 -19.47 16.33 -36.48
CA PRO A 824 -19.72 15.70 -37.77
C PRO A 824 -19.75 14.17 -37.64
N ALA A 825 -20.80 13.54 -38.16
CA ALA A 825 -20.93 12.08 -38.13
C ALA A 825 -19.92 11.44 -39.10
N LEU A 826 -19.37 10.30 -38.70
CA LEU A 826 -18.19 9.72 -39.33
C LEU A 826 -18.47 8.29 -39.82
N PRO A 827 -18.62 8.06 -41.13
CA PRO A 827 -18.86 6.72 -41.66
C PRO A 827 -17.62 5.83 -41.47
N LEU A 828 -17.81 4.62 -40.94
CA LEU A 828 -16.71 3.66 -40.75
C LEU A 828 -16.22 3.06 -42.07
N GLY A 829 -16.99 3.18 -43.16
CA GLY A 829 -16.63 2.70 -44.49
C GLY A 829 -16.50 1.17 -44.58
N VAL A 830 -17.19 0.44 -43.71
CA VAL A 830 -17.23 -1.03 -43.65
C VAL A 830 -18.68 -1.49 -43.58
N LYS A 831 -19.03 -2.48 -44.40
CA LYS A 831 -20.33 -3.17 -44.32
C LYS A 831 -20.26 -4.29 -43.28
N PHE A 832 -21.11 -4.22 -42.27
CA PHE A 832 -21.30 -5.23 -41.22
C PHE A 832 -22.42 -6.19 -41.60
N LEU A 833 -22.31 -7.45 -41.16
CA LEU A 833 -23.34 -8.48 -41.41
C LEU A 833 -24.49 -8.43 -40.40
N THR A 834 -24.35 -7.67 -39.31
CA THR A 834 -25.36 -7.49 -38.27
C THR A 834 -25.24 -6.12 -37.62
N ASP A 835 -26.36 -5.61 -37.11
CA ASP A 835 -26.47 -4.46 -36.21
C ASP A 835 -26.11 -4.79 -34.74
N ARG A 836 -25.86 -6.07 -34.41
CA ARG A 836 -25.46 -6.53 -33.07
C ARG A 836 -23.94 -6.63 -32.92
N VAL A 837 -23.23 -5.59 -33.33
CA VAL A 837 -21.79 -5.53 -33.15
C VAL A 837 -21.43 -5.10 -31.74
N SER A 838 -20.28 -5.54 -31.25
CA SER A 838 -19.71 -5.03 -30.01
C SER A 838 -18.72 -3.92 -30.36
N VAL A 839 -18.82 -2.77 -29.68
CA VAL A 839 -17.87 -1.66 -29.83
C VAL A 839 -17.14 -1.45 -28.51
N GLN A 840 -15.83 -1.27 -28.58
CA GLN A 840 -15.01 -0.88 -27.43
C GLN A 840 -13.95 0.12 -27.86
N CYS A 841 -13.68 1.09 -27.00
CA CYS A 841 -12.58 2.04 -27.17
C CYS A 841 -11.46 1.71 -26.19
N VAL A 842 -10.23 1.66 -26.68
CA VAL A 842 -9.02 1.56 -25.86
C VAL A 842 -8.05 2.62 -26.38
N ASP A 843 -7.72 3.59 -25.52
CA ASP A 843 -7.02 4.81 -25.90
C ASP A 843 -7.78 5.56 -27.01
N ASP A 844 -7.13 5.88 -28.14
CA ASP A 844 -7.75 6.56 -29.31
C ASP A 844 -8.19 5.60 -30.42
N ARG A 845 -8.39 4.32 -30.08
CA ARG A 845 -8.69 3.26 -31.05
C ARG A 845 -10.02 2.60 -30.74
N VAL A 846 -10.89 2.59 -31.75
CA VAL A 846 -12.20 1.96 -31.70
C VAL A 846 -12.12 0.59 -32.34
N PHE A 847 -12.50 -0.42 -31.56
CA PHE A 847 -12.58 -1.82 -31.97
C PHE A 847 -14.05 -2.18 -32.17
N VAL A 848 -14.40 -2.61 -33.38
CA VAL A 848 -15.75 -3.06 -33.74
C VAL A 848 -15.70 -4.54 -34.08
N LEU A 849 -16.34 -5.38 -33.27
CA LEU A 849 -16.46 -6.82 -33.49
C LEU A 849 -17.78 -7.12 -34.20
N ASP A 850 -17.68 -7.65 -35.41
CA ASP A 850 -18.79 -8.31 -36.10
C ASP A 850 -18.78 -9.80 -35.74
N PRO A 851 -19.73 -10.27 -34.92
CA PRO A 851 -19.77 -11.66 -34.50
C PRO A 851 -20.18 -12.62 -35.62
N LEU A 852 -20.93 -12.17 -36.64
CA LEU A 852 -21.34 -12.99 -37.77
C LEU A 852 -20.22 -13.12 -38.80
N ALA A 853 -19.53 -12.01 -39.09
CA ALA A 853 -18.34 -12.04 -39.95
C ALA A 853 -17.13 -12.65 -39.24
N GLN A 854 -17.17 -12.77 -37.91
CA GLN A 854 -16.05 -13.18 -37.06
C GLN A 854 -14.79 -12.35 -37.31
N LYS A 855 -14.98 -11.03 -37.42
CA LYS A 855 -13.90 -10.07 -37.69
C LYS A 855 -13.95 -8.92 -36.69
N VAL A 856 -12.78 -8.49 -36.24
CA VAL A 856 -12.61 -7.25 -35.49
C VAL A 856 -11.99 -6.21 -36.40
N TYR A 857 -12.67 -5.08 -36.56
CA TYR A 857 -12.18 -3.91 -37.29
C TYR A 857 -11.60 -2.90 -36.31
N VAL A 858 -10.46 -2.30 -36.66
CA VAL A 858 -9.75 -1.32 -35.83
C VAL A 858 -9.70 0.01 -36.56
N PHE A 859 -10.23 1.04 -35.91
CA PHE A 859 -10.30 2.40 -36.42
C PHE A 859 -9.53 3.33 -35.48
N SER A 860 -8.73 4.23 -36.03
CA SER A 860 -8.22 5.39 -35.29
C SER A 860 -9.16 6.54 -35.58
N ILE A 861 -9.79 7.08 -34.55
CA ILE A 861 -10.73 8.19 -34.66
C ILE A 861 -10.05 9.42 -34.07
N GLN A 862 -9.85 10.45 -34.89
CA GLN A 862 -9.40 11.75 -34.45
C GLN A 862 -10.61 12.67 -34.37
N VAL A 863 -10.85 13.22 -33.18
CA VAL A 863 -11.91 14.20 -32.94
C VAL A 863 -11.27 15.52 -32.60
N THR A 864 -11.63 16.56 -33.34
CA THR A 864 -11.26 17.94 -33.04
C THR A 864 -12.52 18.70 -32.67
N VAL A 865 -12.53 19.24 -31.45
CA VAL A 865 -13.60 20.12 -30.96
C VAL A 865 -13.21 21.55 -31.31
N ARG A 866 -14.10 22.29 -31.99
CA ARG A 866 -13.90 23.67 -32.49
C ARG A 866 -13.22 24.55 -31.46
N SER A 867 -12.20 25.26 -31.93
CA SER A 867 -11.51 26.33 -31.21
C SER A 867 -11.63 27.64 -32.00
N ASP A 868 -12.12 28.67 -31.31
CA ASP A 868 -12.23 30.03 -31.82
C ASP A 868 -11.23 30.92 -31.06
N SER A 869 -10.41 31.71 -31.76
CA SER A 869 -9.67 32.81 -31.15
C SER A 869 -10.22 34.17 -31.56
N TYR A 870 -9.98 35.15 -30.69
CA TYR A 870 -10.34 36.53 -30.95
C TYR A 870 -9.05 37.33 -31.05
N ARG A 871 -8.76 37.86 -32.24
CA ARG A 871 -7.56 38.67 -32.48
C ARG A 871 -7.91 40.14 -32.35
N MET A 872 -7.24 40.82 -31.42
CA MET A 872 -7.34 42.27 -31.27
C MET A 872 -6.30 42.94 -32.17
N ARG A 873 -6.74 43.77 -33.12
CA ARG A 873 -5.88 44.58 -34.00
C ARG A 873 -6.08 46.06 -33.69
N GLN A 874 -4.99 46.82 -33.62
CA GLN A 874 -5.07 48.27 -33.54
C GLN A 874 -5.75 48.81 -34.82
N SER A 875 -6.75 49.69 -34.67
CA SER A 875 -7.28 50.40 -35.82
C SER A 875 -6.20 51.34 -36.33
N ASN A 876 -5.82 51.21 -37.61
CA ASN A 876 -4.86 52.10 -38.26
C ASN A 876 -5.43 53.53 -38.35
N GLY A 877 -5.29 54.30 -37.27
CA GLY A 877 -5.21 55.75 -37.26
C GLY A 877 -3.73 56.14 -37.26
N GLY A 878 -3.34 57.03 -38.17
CA GLY A 878 -1.96 57.24 -38.61
C GLY A 878 -0.90 57.43 -37.52
N ASP A 879 0.32 57.05 -37.90
CA ASP A 879 1.59 57.13 -37.17
C ASP A 879 1.63 58.21 -36.08
N SER A 880 1.39 57.81 -34.82
CA SER A 880 1.82 58.61 -33.67
C SER A 880 3.31 58.39 -33.46
N LYS A 881 4.10 59.42 -33.77
CA LYS A 881 5.56 59.44 -33.60
C LYS A 881 5.95 59.04 -32.18
N HIS A 882 6.83 58.04 -32.06
CA HIS A 882 7.64 57.85 -30.86
C HIS A 882 8.50 59.10 -30.65
N SER A 883 8.26 59.82 -29.56
CA SER A 883 9.18 60.83 -29.04
C SER A 883 10.03 60.17 -27.96
N GLU A 884 11.34 60.25 -28.13
CA GLU A 884 12.33 59.88 -27.12
C GLU A 884 12.18 60.77 -25.88
N GLU A 885 12.29 60.15 -24.71
CA GLU A 885 12.30 60.78 -23.40
C GLU A 885 13.47 61.78 -23.31
N THR A 886 13.17 63.06 -23.40
CA THR A 886 14.10 64.13 -23.00
C THR A 886 13.72 64.62 -21.60
N SER A 887 14.75 64.81 -20.79
CA SER A 887 14.77 65.20 -19.37
C SER A 887 13.59 66.10 -18.94
N ARG A 888 12.65 65.53 -18.17
CA ARG A 888 11.57 66.26 -17.50
C ARG A 888 12.05 66.76 -16.13
N THR A 889 11.86 68.05 -15.86
CA THR A 889 11.95 68.60 -14.51
C THR A 889 10.77 68.01 -13.70
N GLU A 890 11.07 67.19 -12.69
CA GLU A 890 10.03 66.46 -11.94
C GLU A 890 9.22 67.40 -11.04
N CYS A 891 7.90 67.43 -11.24
CA CYS A 891 6.95 68.19 -10.42
C CYS A 891 6.92 67.67 -8.97
N MET A 892 7.15 68.55 -7.99
CA MET A 892 7.21 68.20 -6.56
C MET A 892 5.91 67.55 -6.04
N ARG A 893 4.74 67.91 -6.59
CA ARG A 893 3.44 67.29 -6.26
C ARG A 893 3.45 65.77 -6.45
N LYS A 894 4.12 65.29 -7.50
CA LYS A 894 4.17 63.86 -7.88
C LYS A 894 5.06 63.03 -6.94
N ARG A 895 5.83 63.69 -6.07
CA ARG A 895 6.70 63.04 -5.07
C ARG A 895 6.00 62.78 -3.74
N HIS A 896 4.84 63.39 -3.49
CA HIS A 896 4.10 63.14 -2.26
C HIS A 896 3.51 61.73 -2.25
N TRP A 897 3.55 61.03 -1.11
CA TRP A 897 3.16 59.61 -1.06
C TRP A 897 1.67 59.36 -1.36
N LEU A 898 0.79 60.34 -1.12
CA LEU A 898 -0.62 60.25 -1.54
C LEU A 898 -0.81 60.19 -3.07
N TYR A 899 0.22 60.53 -3.84
CA TYR A 899 0.23 60.31 -5.30
C TYR A 899 0.16 58.82 -5.67
N THR A 900 0.30 57.91 -4.69
CA THR A 900 -0.04 56.48 -4.85
C THR A 900 -1.45 56.27 -5.43
N PHE A 901 -2.44 57.12 -5.10
CA PHE A 901 -3.79 57.02 -5.67
C PHE A 901 -3.80 57.19 -7.20
N TYR A 902 -2.95 58.07 -7.74
CA TYR A 902 -2.78 58.21 -9.19
C TYR A 902 -2.29 56.89 -9.79
N HIS A 903 -1.24 56.29 -9.22
CA HIS A 903 -0.68 55.04 -9.75
C HIS A 903 -1.64 53.84 -9.66
N VAL A 904 -2.51 53.80 -8.64
CA VAL A 904 -3.59 52.81 -8.56
C VAL A 904 -4.50 52.91 -9.78
N PHE A 905 -5.04 54.10 -10.05
CA PHE A 905 -6.02 54.28 -11.11
C PHE A 905 -5.41 54.46 -12.50
N GLU A 906 -4.10 54.71 -12.59
CA GLU A 906 -3.31 54.56 -13.83
C GLU A 906 -3.21 53.08 -14.21
N LYS A 907 -2.77 52.21 -13.28
CA LYS A 907 -2.49 50.79 -13.54
C LYS A 907 -3.75 49.91 -13.61
N PHE A 908 -4.73 50.15 -12.74
CA PHE A 908 -5.90 49.28 -12.57
C PHE A 908 -7.20 50.01 -12.89
N PRO A 909 -8.20 49.34 -13.49
CA PRO A 909 -9.48 50.00 -13.75
C PRO A 909 -10.21 50.39 -12.46
N VAL A 910 -10.97 51.48 -12.52
CA VAL A 910 -11.98 51.80 -11.51
C VAL A 910 -13.06 50.71 -11.50
N ARG A 911 -13.45 50.26 -12.70
CA ARG A 911 -14.40 49.19 -12.96
C ARG A 911 -13.96 48.40 -14.18
N GLY A 912 -13.98 47.07 -14.08
CA GLY A 912 -13.75 46.19 -15.23
C GLY A 912 -14.88 46.29 -16.25
N LEU A 913 -14.58 46.21 -17.53
CA LEU A 913 -15.57 46.35 -18.61
C LEU A 913 -16.72 45.34 -18.52
N LEU A 914 -16.41 44.09 -18.13
CA LEU A 914 -17.38 43.02 -17.96
C LEU A 914 -18.14 43.09 -16.63
N ASP A 915 -17.69 43.92 -15.70
CA ASP A 915 -18.35 44.06 -14.40
C ASP A 915 -19.69 44.78 -14.61
N PRO A 916 -20.84 44.17 -14.29
CA PRO A 916 -22.15 44.77 -14.46
C PRO A 916 -22.48 45.83 -13.40
N THR A 917 -21.79 45.80 -12.25
CA THR A 917 -22.12 46.62 -11.08
C THR A 917 -21.53 48.02 -11.18
N ALA A 918 -22.24 49.03 -10.66
CA ALA A 918 -21.68 50.37 -10.53
C ALA A 918 -20.53 50.33 -9.51
N PRO A 919 -19.38 51.00 -9.77
CA PRO A 919 -18.27 50.99 -8.84
C PRO A 919 -18.67 51.67 -7.54
N THR A 920 -18.31 51.08 -6.40
CA THR A 920 -18.49 51.73 -5.10
C THR A 920 -17.56 52.94 -5.03
N PRO A 921 -18.07 54.16 -4.75
CA PRO A 921 -17.23 55.34 -4.70
C PRO A 921 -16.21 55.23 -3.57
N VAL A 922 -14.94 55.47 -3.91
CA VAL A 922 -13.85 55.52 -2.94
C VAL A 922 -13.96 56.83 -2.16
N SER A 923 -14.08 56.75 -0.84
CA SER A 923 -14.05 57.91 0.06
C SER A 923 -12.73 57.96 0.80
N ILE A 924 -12.16 59.16 0.92
CA ILE A 924 -10.90 59.40 1.61
C ILE A 924 -11.18 60.22 2.87
N ALA A 925 -10.63 59.77 4.00
CA ALA A 925 -10.58 60.57 5.21
C ALA A 925 -9.11 60.79 5.61
N ILE A 926 -8.75 62.01 5.99
CA ILE A 926 -7.39 62.34 6.42
C ILE A 926 -7.36 62.37 7.95
N SER A 927 -6.52 61.55 8.58
CA SER A 927 -6.32 61.67 10.03
C SER A 927 -5.30 62.76 10.33
N SER A 928 -5.71 63.81 11.06
CA SER A 928 -4.81 64.89 11.48
C SER A 928 -4.88 65.09 12.98
N SER A 929 -3.70 65.16 13.61
CA SER A 929 -3.55 65.43 15.05
C SER A 929 -3.43 66.93 15.37
N GLU A 930 -3.57 67.83 14.40
CA GLU A 930 -3.34 69.27 14.59
C GLU A 930 -4.50 70.02 15.28
N ALA A 931 -4.14 71.02 16.09
CA ALA A 931 -5.05 71.97 16.73
C ALA A 931 -5.41 73.20 15.84
N GLY A 932 -5.28 73.08 14.51
CA GLY A 932 -5.60 74.11 13.52
C GLY A 932 -7.05 74.08 13.02
N ASP A 933 -7.46 75.07 12.23
CA ASP A 933 -8.78 75.07 11.57
C ASP A 933 -8.89 73.89 10.59
N GLY A 934 -9.83 72.99 10.85
CA GLY A 934 -10.03 71.76 10.08
C GLY A 934 -10.50 72.06 8.66
N GLY A 935 -11.13 73.22 8.43
CA GLY A 935 -11.50 73.68 7.09
C GLY A 935 -10.27 73.98 6.22
N PHE A 936 -9.26 74.62 6.78
CA PHE A 936 -8.02 74.94 6.05
C PHE A 936 -7.22 73.69 5.68
N VAL A 937 -7.13 72.71 6.58
CA VAL A 937 -6.47 71.42 6.27
C VAL A 937 -7.22 70.71 5.15
N LEU A 938 -8.55 70.68 5.22
CA LEU A 938 -9.40 70.05 4.20
C LEU A 938 -9.19 70.68 2.82
N GLU A 939 -9.12 72.00 2.73
CA GLU A 939 -8.89 72.75 1.49
C GLU A 939 -7.58 72.34 0.80
N ASN A 940 -6.46 72.29 1.53
CA ASN A 940 -5.16 71.90 0.97
C ASN A 940 -5.15 70.47 0.39
N TYR A 941 -5.76 69.50 1.08
CA TYR A 941 -5.88 68.13 0.57
C TYR A 941 -6.88 68.03 -0.58
N HIS A 942 -7.94 68.83 -0.55
CA HIS A 942 -8.92 68.91 -1.65
C HIS A 942 -8.26 69.43 -2.93
N ASP A 943 -7.45 70.48 -2.84
CA ASP A 943 -6.75 71.05 -3.98
C ASP A 943 -5.71 70.07 -4.56
N PHE A 944 -4.93 69.42 -3.68
CA PHE A 944 -3.99 68.37 -4.09
C PHE A 944 -4.70 67.23 -4.84
N LEU A 945 -5.83 66.73 -4.31
CA LEU A 945 -6.59 65.65 -4.95
C LEU A 945 -7.29 66.13 -6.24
N SER A 946 -7.67 67.41 -6.33
CA SER A 946 -8.25 67.99 -7.55
C SER A 946 -7.24 68.02 -8.70
N LEU A 947 -5.98 68.36 -8.40
CA LEU A 947 -4.88 68.29 -9.36
C LEU A 947 -4.55 66.85 -9.75
N LEU A 948 -4.52 65.93 -8.79
CA LEU A 948 -4.36 64.50 -9.06
C LEU A 948 -5.48 63.95 -9.95
N MET A 949 -6.74 64.35 -9.72
CA MET A 949 -7.87 64.01 -10.57
C MET A 949 -7.71 64.57 -11.99
N SER A 950 -7.12 65.77 -12.12
CA SER A 950 -6.81 66.35 -13.43
C SER A 950 -5.75 65.52 -14.18
N ASP A 951 -4.71 65.06 -13.48
CA ASP A 951 -3.71 64.13 -14.02
C ASP A 951 -4.36 62.81 -14.48
N LEU A 952 -5.31 62.26 -13.69
CA LEU A 952 -6.04 61.03 -14.07
C LEU A 952 -6.97 61.24 -15.27
N MET A 953 -7.64 62.39 -15.38
CA MET A 953 -8.48 62.72 -16.54
C MET A 953 -7.65 62.83 -17.83
N ALA A 954 -6.41 63.32 -17.74
CA ALA A 954 -5.49 63.41 -18.87
C ALA A 954 -5.09 62.03 -19.45
N LEU A 955 -5.25 60.93 -18.68
CA LEU A 955 -5.00 59.56 -19.15
C LEU A 955 -6.01 59.08 -20.21
N ASN A 956 -7.12 59.80 -20.44
CA ASN A 956 -8.21 59.41 -21.36
C ASN A 956 -8.78 58.01 -21.10
N LYS A 957 -8.74 57.58 -19.84
CA LYS A 957 -9.29 56.29 -19.39
C LYS A 957 -10.70 56.47 -18.83
N PRO A 958 -11.60 55.47 -18.99
CA PRO A 958 -12.90 55.48 -18.31
C PRO A 958 -12.72 55.49 -16.78
N LEU A 959 -13.00 56.63 -16.15
CA LEU A 959 -12.98 56.79 -14.70
C LEU A 959 -14.32 56.42 -14.03
N HIS A 960 -15.37 56.17 -14.81
CA HIS A 960 -16.70 55.71 -14.34
C HIS A 960 -17.28 56.53 -13.17
N GLY A 961 -17.04 57.86 -13.16
CA GLY A 961 -17.52 58.76 -12.11
C GLY A 961 -16.68 58.75 -10.82
N LEU A 962 -15.46 58.18 -10.85
CA LEU A 962 -14.49 58.34 -9.77
C LEU A 962 -14.21 59.83 -9.54
N ASP A 963 -14.30 60.24 -8.29
CA ASP A 963 -13.94 61.58 -7.83
C ASP A 963 -13.42 61.46 -6.40
N LEU A 964 -12.09 61.59 -6.24
CA LEU A 964 -11.42 61.43 -4.95
C LEU A 964 -11.62 62.63 -4.02
N THR A 965 -12.11 63.76 -4.54
CA THR A 965 -12.42 64.96 -3.76
C THR A 965 -13.78 64.82 -3.07
N LYS A 966 -14.68 64.02 -3.66
CA LYS A 966 -16.04 63.82 -3.17
C LYS A 966 -16.08 62.98 -1.90
N GLY A 967 -16.57 63.57 -0.83
CA GLY A 967 -16.64 62.92 0.48
C GLY A 967 -15.32 62.94 1.26
N LEU A 968 -14.35 63.76 0.81
CA LEU A 968 -13.12 64.04 1.55
C LEU A 968 -13.46 64.66 2.92
N THR A 969 -12.90 64.11 3.99
CA THR A 969 -13.09 64.62 5.35
C THR A 969 -11.78 64.62 6.13
N VAL A 970 -11.64 65.55 7.09
CA VAL A 970 -10.50 65.58 8.02
C VAL A 970 -10.96 65.12 9.40
N LEU A 971 -10.38 64.05 9.90
CA LEU A 971 -10.72 63.42 11.18
C LEU A 971 -9.71 63.82 12.25
N ARG A 972 -10.20 64.51 13.29
CA ARG A 972 -9.42 64.87 14.49
C ARG A 972 -9.46 63.79 15.58
N SER A 973 -10.49 62.95 15.57
CA SER A 973 -10.62 61.79 16.43
C SER A 973 -11.18 60.63 15.61
N LEU A 974 -10.64 59.44 15.84
CA LEU A 974 -11.07 58.23 15.16
C LEU A 974 -12.00 57.35 16.02
N ARG A 975 -12.41 57.85 17.20
CA ARG A 975 -13.34 57.15 18.10
C ARG A 975 -14.77 57.24 17.58
N GLY A 976 -15.45 56.09 17.48
CA GLY A 976 -16.88 56.03 17.14
C GLY A 976 -17.21 56.45 15.71
N MET A 977 -16.24 56.32 14.79
CA MET A 977 -16.43 56.68 13.39
C MET A 977 -17.43 55.76 12.68
N ASP A 978 -18.10 56.29 11.65
CA ASP A 978 -19.00 55.51 10.82
C ASP A 978 -18.21 54.60 9.85
N MET A 979 -18.73 53.38 9.68
CA MET A 979 -18.13 52.31 8.88
C MET A 979 -19.15 51.84 7.84
N LYS A 980 -18.70 51.71 6.58
CA LYS A 980 -19.58 51.28 5.49
C LYS A 980 -19.91 49.79 5.62
N SER A 981 -21.18 49.44 5.44
CA SER A 981 -21.64 48.05 5.38
C SER A 981 -21.32 47.45 4.01
N SER A 982 -20.89 46.19 4.01
CA SER A 982 -20.77 45.31 2.84
C SER A 982 -21.34 43.95 3.20
N THR A 983 -21.91 43.25 2.22
CA THR A 983 -22.35 41.87 2.44
C THR A 983 -21.13 40.98 2.69
N LEU A 984 -21.29 39.97 3.56
CA LEU A 984 -20.24 38.98 3.83
C LEU A 984 -19.83 38.21 2.56
N LYS A 985 -20.81 37.94 1.68
CA LYS A 985 -20.58 37.33 0.36
C LYS A 985 -19.62 38.17 -0.50
N ALA A 986 -19.92 39.45 -0.67
CA ALA A 986 -19.08 40.33 -1.49
C ALA A 986 -17.68 40.47 -0.89
N PHE A 987 -17.58 40.57 0.44
CA PHE A 987 -16.30 40.68 1.14
C PHE A 987 -15.42 39.43 0.92
N PHE A 988 -15.90 38.23 1.23
CA PHE A 988 -15.10 37.00 1.12
C PHE A 988 -14.79 36.63 -0.33
N LEU A 989 -15.75 36.81 -1.25
CA LEU A 989 -15.47 36.59 -2.67
C LEU A 989 -14.40 37.56 -3.18
N THR A 990 -14.46 38.83 -2.79
CA THR A 990 -13.41 39.80 -3.16
C THR A 990 -12.08 39.37 -2.56
N LEU A 991 -12.02 39.04 -1.26
CA LEU A 991 -10.80 38.61 -0.58
C LEU A 991 -10.13 37.39 -1.23
N VAL A 992 -10.90 36.33 -1.47
CA VAL A 992 -10.39 35.06 -2.04
C VAL A 992 -9.94 35.23 -3.49
N THR A 993 -10.64 36.07 -4.26
CA THR A 993 -10.38 36.18 -5.71
C THR A 993 -9.47 37.35 -6.10
N PHE A 994 -9.09 38.21 -5.16
CA PHE A 994 -8.36 39.45 -5.46
C PHE A 994 -6.97 39.21 -6.04
N LEU A 995 -6.19 38.35 -5.36
CA LEU A 995 -4.77 38.16 -5.64
C LEU A 995 -4.59 37.10 -6.72
N PRO A 996 -3.93 37.43 -7.85
CA PRO A 996 -3.54 36.43 -8.82
C PRO A 996 -2.51 35.45 -8.23
N ILE A 997 -2.67 34.17 -8.51
CA ILE A 997 -1.75 33.10 -8.12
C ILE A 997 -0.89 32.71 -9.33
N GLN A 998 0.42 32.60 -9.13
CA GLN A 998 1.33 32.08 -10.15
C GLN A 998 1.22 30.56 -10.18
N ILE A 999 0.95 29.98 -11.35
CA ILE A 999 0.77 28.53 -11.50
C ILE A 999 2.07 27.84 -11.93
N CYS A 1000 2.86 28.51 -12.76
CA CYS A 1000 4.15 27.98 -13.19
C CYS A 1000 5.12 29.12 -13.50
N ARG A 1001 6.41 28.77 -13.59
CA ARG A 1001 7.51 29.61 -14.10
C ARG A 1001 8.09 28.98 -15.37
N ALA A 1002 8.56 29.81 -16.29
CA ALA A 1002 9.22 29.38 -17.53
C ALA A 1002 10.73 29.65 -17.44
N GLU A 1003 11.42 28.82 -16.67
CA GLU A 1003 12.86 28.93 -16.38
C GLU A 1003 13.65 27.85 -17.13
N GLY A 1004 14.82 28.19 -17.69
CA GLY A 1004 15.75 27.19 -18.23
C GLY A 1004 15.23 26.33 -19.39
N ASN A 1005 14.32 26.84 -20.23
CA ASN A 1005 13.58 26.08 -21.26
C ASN A 1005 12.64 24.98 -20.72
N ALA A 1006 12.26 25.05 -19.44
CA ALA A 1006 11.28 24.17 -18.83
C ALA A 1006 10.12 24.98 -18.22
N LEU A 1007 8.98 24.33 -18.01
CA LEU A 1007 7.90 24.86 -17.18
C LEU A 1007 7.99 24.25 -15.80
N THR A 1008 8.35 25.04 -14.81
CA THR A 1008 8.36 24.64 -13.40
C THR A 1008 6.97 24.92 -12.82
N VAL A 1009 6.25 23.86 -12.48
CA VAL A 1009 4.93 23.95 -11.85
C VAL A 1009 5.10 24.40 -10.39
N LEU A 1010 4.32 25.39 -9.97
CA LEU A 1010 4.28 25.86 -8.59
C LEU A 1010 3.11 25.22 -7.86
N HIS A 1011 3.30 24.92 -6.57
CA HIS A 1011 2.23 24.42 -5.71
C HIS A 1011 1.75 25.56 -4.82
N ASP A 1012 0.46 25.93 -4.91
CA ASP A 1012 -0.11 27.07 -4.19
C ASP A 1012 0.61 28.41 -4.47
N GLY A 1013 1.25 28.50 -5.64
CA GLY A 1013 2.06 29.65 -6.01
C GLY A 1013 3.44 29.71 -5.37
N MET A 1014 3.93 28.63 -4.77
CA MET A 1014 5.27 28.53 -4.17
C MET A 1014 6.09 27.42 -4.85
N ASP A 1015 7.42 27.53 -4.80
CA ASP A 1015 8.33 26.47 -5.25
C ASP A 1015 8.25 25.25 -4.30
N GLN A 1016 8.29 24.05 -4.85
CA GLN A 1016 8.50 22.84 -4.05
C GLN A 1016 9.99 22.72 -3.70
N SER A 1017 10.33 22.45 -2.43
CA SER A 1017 11.71 22.17 -2.05
C SER A 1017 12.24 20.97 -2.84
N LEU A 1018 13.39 21.17 -3.50
CA LEU A 1018 14.00 20.33 -4.54
C LEU A 1018 14.29 18.86 -4.17
N ASP A 1019 14.16 18.43 -2.91
CA ASP A 1019 14.68 17.13 -2.46
C ASP A 1019 13.78 15.91 -2.75
N GLU A 1020 12.50 16.07 -3.09
CA GLU A 1020 11.56 14.94 -3.24
C GLU A 1020 10.98 14.74 -4.66
N ALA A 1021 11.01 15.75 -5.54
CA ALA A 1021 10.18 15.76 -6.75
C ALA A 1021 10.90 15.43 -8.07
N GLU A 1022 12.24 15.56 -8.15
CA GLU A 1022 12.97 15.42 -9.43
C GLU A 1022 12.97 13.98 -10.00
N VAL A 1023 12.73 12.96 -9.17
CA VAL A 1023 12.80 11.55 -9.59
C VAL A 1023 11.49 11.05 -10.22
N GLU A 1024 10.34 11.67 -9.94
CA GLU A 1024 9.02 11.18 -10.43
C GLU A 1024 8.42 12.02 -11.58
N ILE A 1025 8.75 13.32 -11.70
CA ILE A 1025 8.14 14.24 -12.67
C ILE A 1025 8.52 13.93 -14.13
N GLN A 1026 9.66 13.29 -14.40
CA GLN A 1026 10.13 13.03 -15.77
C GLN A 1026 9.26 12.03 -16.57
N THR A 1027 8.25 11.43 -15.94
CA THR A 1027 7.32 10.45 -16.54
C THR A 1027 5.85 10.88 -16.59
N TRP A 1028 5.51 12.07 -16.09
CA TRP A 1028 4.11 12.52 -15.99
C TRP A 1028 3.56 13.00 -17.34
N GLY A 1029 2.35 12.54 -17.70
CA GLY A 1029 1.56 13.11 -18.78
C GLY A 1029 0.86 14.39 -18.36
N ALA A 1030 0.25 15.11 -19.30
CA ALA A 1030 -0.48 16.36 -19.01
C ALA A 1030 -1.63 16.15 -17.99
N ALA A 1031 -2.25 14.98 -17.99
CA ALA A 1031 -3.29 14.61 -17.03
C ALA A 1031 -2.75 14.42 -15.60
N ASP A 1032 -1.62 13.71 -15.45
CA ASP A 1032 -0.97 13.51 -14.15
C ASP A 1032 -0.49 14.86 -13.55
N ILE A 1033 0.03 15.75 -14.41
CA ILE A 1033 0.38 17.12 -14.03
C ILE A 1033 -0.86 17.88 -13.59
N ALA A 1034 -1.96 17.84 -14.34
CA ALA A 1034 -3.20 18.53 -13.99
C ALA A 1034 -3.78 18.07 -12.64
N GLU A 1035 -3.76 16.76 -12.34
CA GLU A 1035 -4.23 16.19 -11.06
C GLU A 1035 -3.34 16.57 -9.87
N SER A 1036 -2.07 16.88 -10.12
CA SER A 1036 -1.10 17.23 -9.08
C SER A 1036 -1.12 18.70 -8.64
N ILE A 1037 -1.81 19.57 -9.40
CA ILE A 1037 -1.73 21.03 -9.21
C ILE A 1037 -2.84 21.53 -8.28
N ARG A 1038 -2.45 22.21 -7.21
CA ARG A 1038 -3.35 23.00 -6.36
C ARG A 1038 -3.10 24.49 -6.58
N PHE A 1039 -4.19 25.25 -6.66
CA PHE A 1039 -4.23 26.69 -6.88
C PHE A 1039 -4.56 27.47 -5.60
N GLY A 1040 -4.05 27.05 -4.44
CA GLY A 1040 -4.41 27.69 -3.16
C GLY A 1040 -5.91 27.67 -2.89
N VAL A 1041 -6.40 28.74 -2.25
CA VAL A 1041 -7.83 29.00 -1.97
C VAL A 1041 -8.72 29.09 -3.22
N LEU A 1042 -8.15 29.24 -4.42
CA LEU A 1042 -8.92 29.24 -5.65
C LEU A 1042 -9.43 27.83 -5.99
N SER A 1043 -8.72 26.77 -5.59
CA SER A 1043 -9.14 25.38 -5.84
C SER A 1043 -10.43 25.03 -5.10
N PRO A 1044 -10.56 25.25 -3.78
CA PRO A 1044 -11.83 25.08 -3.08
C PRO A 1044 -12.98 25.91 -3.67
N LEU A 1045 -12.70 27.12 -4.17
CA LEU A 1045 -13.71 27.95 -4.84
C LEU A 1045 -14.15 27.35 -6.19
N LEU A 1046 -13.21 26.86 -7.01
CA LEU A 1046 -13.50 26.15 -8.26
C LEU A 1046 -14.33 24.90 -7.99
N CYS A 1047 -13.98 24.11 -6.96
CA CYS A 1047 -14.74 22.95 -6.54
C CYS A 1047 -16.13 23.33 -6.00
N ALA A 1048 -16.26 24.44 -5.27
CA ALA A 1048 -17.52 24.88 -4.70
C ALA A 1048 -18.49 25.45 -5.74
N TRP A 1049 -17.97 26.01 -6.83
CA TRP A 1049 -18.75 26.71 -7.84
C TRP A 1049 -19.67 25.76 -8.62
N CYS A 1050 -20.95 26.11 -8.66
CA CYS A 1050 -21.97 25.30 -9.34
C CYS A 1050 -22.48 25.92 -10.65
N GLY A 1051 -22.07 27.15 -10.97
CA GLY A 1051 -22.53 27.88 -12.15
C GLY A 1051 -21.67 27.65 -13.38
N ARG A 1052 -21.90 28.45 -14.43
CA ARG A 1052 -21.08 28.41 -15.64
C ARG A 1052 -19.65 28.85 -15.33
N CYS A 1053 -18.66 28.20 -15.94
CA CYS A 1053 -17.26 28.63 -15.90
C CYS A 1053 -16.85 29.09 -17.30
N VAL A 1054 -16.08 30.19 -17.39
CA VAL A 1054 -15.52 30.69 -18.65
C VAL A 1054 -14.06 31.03 -18.43
N VAL A 1055 -13.18 30.44 -19.23
CA VAL A 1055 -11.74 30.70 -19.17
C VAL A 1055 -11.36 31.77 -20.19
N ILE A 1056 -10.67 32.82 -19.75
CA ILE A 1056 -10.12 33.90 -20.58
C ILE A 1056 -8.61 33.86 -20.44
N THR A 1057 -7.91 33.60 -21.54
CA THR A 1057 -6.44 33.60 -21.58
C THR A 1057 -5.92 34.73 -22.46
N SER A 1058 -4.78 35.31 -22.10
CA SER A 1058 -4.06 36.29 -22.91
C SER A 1058 -2.66 35.80 -23.24
N MET A 1059 -2.40 35.57 -24.52
CA MET A 1059 -1.09 35.15 -25.06
C MET A 1059 -0.57 36.17 -26.08
N GLY A 1060 0.76 36.27 -26.22
CA GLY A 1060 1.40 37.12 -27.24
C GLY A 1060 2.72 37.73 -26.79
N LYS A 1061 3.32 38.55 -27.65
CA LYS A 1061 4.64 39.18 -27.43
C LYS A 1061 4.73 39.86 -26.06
N GLN A 1062 5.89 39.73 -25.41
CA GLN A 1062 6.13 40.38 -24.12
C GLN A 1062 5.98 41.90 -24.24
N SER A 1063 5.55 42.55 -23.15
CA SER A 1063 5.46 44.01 -23.02
C SER A 1063 4.47 44.74 -23.96
N THR A 1064 3.46 44.05 -24.50
CA THR A 1064 2.39 44.66 -25.32
C THR A 1064 1.15 45.11 -24.53
N GLY A 1065 1.23 45.21 -23.20
CA GLY A 1065 0.09 45.64 -22.37
C GLY A 1065 -0.96 44.57 -22.05
N LYS A 1066 -0.69 43.28 -22.28
CA LYS A 1066 -1.62 42.14 -22.02
C LYS A 1066 -2.31 42.17 -20.65
N SER A 1067 -1.53 42.20 -19.57
CA SER A 1067 -2.07 42.24 -18.18
C SER A 1067 -2.89 43.50 -17.92
N TYR A 1068 -2.48 44.63 -18.52
CA TYR A 1068 -3.24 45.88 -18.44
C TYR A 1068 -4.63 45.69 -19.06
N PHE A 1069 -4.72 45.12 -20.27
CA PHE A 1069 -6.01 44.82 -20.90
C PHE A 1069 -6.84 43.81 -20.10
N LEU A 1070 -6.23 42.72 -19.61
CA LEU A 1070 -6.95 41.74 -18.77
C LEU A 1070 -7.54 42.37 -17.52
N ASN A 1071 -6.76 43.23 -16.84
CA ASN A 1071 -7.25 43.98 -15.68
C ASN A 1071 -8.44 44.85 -16.08
N HIS A 1072 -8.34 45.63 -17.16
CA HIS A 1072 -9.41 46.52 -17.60
C HIS A 1072 -10.65 45.79 -18.13
N LEU A 1073 -10.48 44.61 -18.72
CA LEU A 1073 -11.59 43.78 -19.20
C LEU A 1073 -12.35 43.16 -18.03
N THR A 1074 -11.63 42.51 -17.11
CA THR A 1074 -12.22 41.61 -16.11
C THR A 1074 -12.31 42.22 -14.70
N GLY A 1075 -11.57 43.30 -14.44
CA GLY A 1075 -11.41 43.90 -13.11
C GLY A 1075 -10.34 43.23 -12.25
N SER A 1076 -9.56 42.29 -12.79
CA SER A 1076 -8.45 41.60 -12.12
C SER A 1076 -7.29 42.53 -11.71
N SER A 1077 -6.33 41.98 -10.96
CA SER A 1077 -5.20 42.73 -10.39
C SER A 1077 -3.83 42.15 -10.80
N PHE A 1078 -3.64 41.75 -12.05
CA PHE A 1078 -2.34 41.33 -12.59
C PHE A 1078 -1.37 42.52 -12.68
N ALA A 1079 -0.62 42.82 -11.63
CA ALA A 1079 0.49 43.78 -11.66
C ALA A 1079 1.38 43.64 -10.41
N ILE A 1080 2.05 42.49 -10.28
CA ILE A 1080 2.93 42.24 -9.14
C ILE A 1080 4.25 43.00 -9.37
N ALA A 1081 4.40 44.06 -8.56
CA ALA A 1081 5.53 44.93 -8.24
C ALA A 1081 6.66 45.10 -9.28
N GLY A 1082 6.86 46.35 -9.75
CA GLY A 1082 8.15 47.01 -10.02
C GLY A 1082 9.08 46.50 -11.11
N ASN A 1083 9.18 45.20 -11.33
CA ASN A 1083 10.02 44.62 -12.36
C ASN A 1083 9.29 43.40 -12.91
N ARG A 1084 8.30 43.65 -13.78
CA ARG A 1084 7.67 42.70 -14.70
C ARG A 1084 7.08 41.44 -14.01
N CYS A 1085 5.82 41.14 -14.25
CA CYS A 1085 5.33 39.75 -14.14
C CYS A 1085 6.01 38.93 -15.26
N THR A 1086 7.32 38.67 -15.14
CA THR A 1086 8.17 38.34 -16.28
C THR A 1086 8.07 36.89 -16.70
N ASP A 1087 7.65 36.03 -15.78
CA ASP A 1087 7.90 34.62 -15.91
C ASP A 1087 6.69 33.74 -15.56
N GLY A 1088 6.35 32.88 -16.53
CA GLY A 1088 5.34 31.83 -16.43
C GLY A 1088 3.88 32.25 -16.58
N ALA A 1089 2.98 31.51 -15.92
CA ALA A 1089 1.54 31.66 -16.03
C ALA A 1089 0.91 32.07 -14.70
N TRP A 1090 -0.03 33.01 -14.74
CA TRP A 1090 -0.75 33.52 -13.59
C TRP A 1090 -2.25 33.36 -13.76
N MET A 1091 -2.97 33.09 -12.67
CA MET A 1091 -4.41 32.91 -12.64
C MET A 1091 -5.09 33.82 -11.63
N SER A 1092 -6.25 34.35 -11.99
CA SER A 1092 -7.17 35.04 -11.08
C SER A 1092 -8.59 34.60 -11.41
N LEU A 1093 -9.47 34.58 -10.40
CA LEU A 1093 -10.88 34.26 -10.59
C LEU A 1093 -11.73 35.54 -10.47
N ARG A 1094 -12.87 35.59 -11.16
CA ARG A 1094 -13.87 36.65 -10.98
C ARG A 1094 -15.27 36.05 -11.04
N VAL A 1095 -16.07 36.32 -10.02
CA VAL A 1095 -17.49 35.94 -10.03
C VAL A 1095 -18.29 37.08 -10.64
N MET A 1096 -18.99 36.80 -11.74
CA MET A 1096 -19.87 37.75 -12.44
C MET A 1096 -21.25 37.12 -12.60
N HIS A 1097 -22.23 37.59 -11.82
CA HIS A 1097 -23.56 36.97 -11.73
C HIS A 1097 -23.49 35.46 -11.41
N ASP A 1098 -23.87 34.62 -12.38
CA ASP A 1098 -23.89 33.15 -12.37
C ASP A 1098 -22.72 32.53 -13.17
N VAL A 1099 -21.72 33.34 -13.53
CA VAL A 1099 -20.51 32.91 -14.25
C VAL A 1099 -19.26 33.13 -13.40
N LEU A 1100 -18.44 32.09 -13.28
CA LEU A 1100 -17.06 32.19 -12.79
C LEU A 1100 -16.12 32.38 -13.97
N LEU A 1101 -15.48 33.54 -14.04
CA LEU A 1101 -14.41 33.79 -15.00
C LEU A 1101 -13.08 33.33 -14.42
N VAL A 1102 -12.40 32.43 -15.13
CA VAL A 1102 -11.01 32.06 -14.86
C VAL A 1102 -10.13 32.86 -15.80
N VAL A 1103 -9.30 33.75 -15.28
CA VAL A 1103 -8.48 34.65 -16.08
C VAL A 1103 -7.02 34.20 -15.99
N LEU A 1104 -6.39 33.93 -17.14
CA LEU A 1104 -5.02 33.47 -17.25
C LEU A 1104 -4.14 34.49 -17.99
N ASP A 1105 -3.06 34.92 -17.36
CA ASP A 1105 -2.03 35.77 -17.97
C ASP A 1105 -0.74 34.97 -18.17
N PHE A 1106 -0.38 34.74 -19.44
CA PHE A 1106 0.84 34.03 -19.81
C PHE A 1106 1.95 35.02 -20.21
N ARG A 1107 3.11 34.90 -19.56
CA ARG A 1107 4.28 35.75 -19.75
C ARG A 1107 5.53 34.89 -19.93
N GLY A 1108 5.90 34.65 -21.18
CA GLY A 1108 7.12 33.94 -21.58
C GLY A 1108 7.37 34.11 -23.09
N SER A 1109 8.63 34.10 -23.51
CA SER A 1109 9.00 34.16 -24.94
C SER A 1109 8.78 32.80 -25.59
N TRP A 1110 7.53 32.46 -25.87
CA TRP A 1110 7.21 31.30 -26.71
C TRP A 1110 7.55 31.66 -28.15
N VAL A 1111 8.71 31.22 -28.62
CA VAL A 1111 8.89 31.04 -30.07
C VAL A 1111 8.05 29.82 -30.41
N VAL A 1112 6.85 30.04 -30.94
CA VAL A 1112 6.05 28.99 -31.59
C VAL A 1112 6.76 28.54 -32.85
#